data_AF-A0A1S8WVQ7-F1
#
_entry.id   AF-A0A1S8WVQ7-F1
#
_cell.length_a   1.000
_cell.length_b   1.000
_cell.length_c   1.000
_cell.angle_alpha   90.00
_cell.angle_beta   90.00
_cell.angle_gamma   90.00
#
_symmetry.space_group_name_H-M   'P 1'
#
loop_
_entity.id
_entity.type
_entity.pdbx_description
1 polymer ?
#
loop_
_entity_poly.entity_id
_entity_poly.type
_entity_poly.pdbx_seq_one_letter_code
_entity_poly.pdbx_strand_id
1 'polypeptide(L)'
;MRGFIALVSGGKDSIFSIMECVAHEYKLEAVVNLSPTPEGSHPVEIDSYMYQSVASEGVRLIAEALQVPLYQFPISGKPYCQSLQYEESADDEVEDLFQALSKVKADFPSVHFISSGAILSDYQRIRVEHVASRLRLQPIAFLWQVPTDNLIRAMLAASLDAVIVKIASFGLEPRRHLGAHLSDVVLNLRDLSQPPWSLNICGEGGEYESFTLDCPLFRRRIQIRSPPRVVCHSEDESYPVAYLHLTRLELEDKPAESVRTSTADILSIEGVDPFSEEPKLLRPFMSPIDRLRELRHQLTLEIRNDRTRCQLNSQCVPLSNPRTNVPTSKVESKFQTFGNGEFWVTTICVGIEKPVNSGDLKVLGSLTKQVTQVAISELQSQLGHANLQTDCIIHNLAVLNQSLSSEVFTAFNEAYVDEFGLPWETATRDGGEPRSYPRIFPPTRACVSVNRLLGPGGQCFENSTSVAVSLTAVVHPSPSNQPAALTGLCRGLHVRSLSHWAPANIGPYSQALSFTRLGSSTELERVEDTTEWTFYSGQIGLIPETMTLPQFDSSCAEDAGDEDCQWNRSLRTQCLLVIRHCHRTLKAMSSAVWSDLAVGICYGTSSSALRCARQTFHDAVCDLWYDSHASEEKPTIPFPKENCLVQCLCESHIAWLIVSDLPKQASVEWQLVTRSPSCLQVDGPPVRYDSYDALTGSGASLIFCPVDYMPRHCYLNVIPIMGILNQSDAAVGLYL
;
A
#
# COMPACT_ATOMS: atom_id res chain seq x y z
N MET A 1 -11.69 -1.00 -24.65
CA MET A 1 -10.82 -1.93 -23.89
C MET A 1 -9.49 -1.23 -23.66
N ARG A 2 -8.93 -1.28 -22.45
CA ARG A 2 -7.69 -0.56 -22.10
C ARG A 2 -6.48 -1.40 -22.54
N GLY A 3 -5.68 -0.90 -23.49
CA GLY A 3 -4.50 -1.61 -23.96
C GLY A 3 -3.37 -1.62 -22.93
N PHE A 4 -2.63 -2.73 -22.81
CA PHE A 4 -1.45 -2.87 -21.94
C PHE A 4 -0.30 -3.62 -22.61
N ILE A 5 0.92 -3.36 -22.14
CA ILE A 5 2.14 -4.12 -22.46
C ILE A 5 2.46 -5.06 -21.29
N ALA A 6 2.81 -6.31 -21.56
CA ALA A 6 3.21 -7.24 -20.51
C ALA A 6 4.72 -7.45 -20.48
N LEU A 7 5.32 -7.36 -19.30
CA LEU A 7 6.68 -7.83 -19.06
C LEU A 7 6.64 -9.36 -18.89
N VAL A 8 7.33 -10.08 -19.77
CA VAL A 8 7.31 -11.55 -19.83
C VAL A 8 8.71 -12.12 -19.63
N SER A 9 8.86 -13.00 -18.65
CA SER A 9 10.08 -13.81 -18.44
C SER A 9 10.00 -15.18 -19.11
N GLY A 10 8.78 -15.64 -19.38
CA GLY A 10 8.47 -17.00 -19.82
C GLY A 10 7.91 -17.90 -18.71
N GLY A 11 8.10 -17.50 -17.45
CA GLY A 11 7.59 -18.21 -16.28
C GLY A 11 6.11 -17.99 -15.99
N LYS A 12 5.59 -18.83 -15.09
CA LYS A 12 4.18 -18.90 -14.70
C LYS A 12 3.60 -17.55 -14.25
N ASP A 13 4.39 -16.75 -13.53
CA ASP A 13 3.90 -15.53 -12.88
C ASP A 13 3.60 -14.45 -13.91
N SER A 14 4.47 -14.31 -14.91
CA SER A 14 4.26 -13.38 -16.01
C SER A 14 3.03 -13.72 -16.84
N ILE A 15 2.78 -15.01 -17.10
CA ILE A 15 1.61 -15.46 -17.88
C ILE A 15 0.32 -15.35 -17.07
N PHE A 16 0.35 -15.72 -15.78
CA PHE A 16 -0.81 -15.57 -14.91
C PHE A 16 -1.20 -14.10 -14.72
N SER A 17 -0.21 -13.19 -14.64
CA SER A 17 -0.45 -11.74 -14.61
C SER A 17 -1.16 -11.24 -15.87
N ILE A 18 -0.84 -11.77 -17.05
CA ILE A 18 -1.57 -11.48 -18.30
C ILE A 18 -3.03 -11.98 -18.19
N MET A 19 -3.25 -13.19 -17.66
CA MET A 19 -4.60 -13.73 -17.47
C MET A 19 -5.45 -12.87 -16.55
N GLU A 20 -4.90 -12.41 -15.41
CA GLU A 20 -5.56 -11.43 -14.55
C GLU A 20 -5.88 -10.15 -15.31
N CYS A 21 -4.92 -9.58 -16.07
CA CYS A 21 -5.19 -8.39 -16.87
C CYS A 21 -6.39 -8.56 -17.82
N VAL A 22 -6.51 -9.71 -18.50
CA VAL A 22 -7.67 -10.00 -19.36
C VAL A 22 -8.96 -10.17 -18.54
N ALA A 23 -8.89 -10.77 -17.34
CA ALA A 23 -10.03 -10.86 -16.42
C ALA A 23 -10.54 -9.48 -15.94
N HIS A 24 -9.70 -8.44 -16.00
CA HIS A 24 -10.04 -7.05 -15.67
C HIS A 24 -10.21 -6.15 -16.91
N GLU A 25 -10.59 -6.75 -18.05
CA GLU A 25 -10.92 -6.04 -19.30
C GLU A 25 -9.75 -5.25 -19.94
N TYR A 26 -8.51 -5.63 -19.61
CA TYR A 26 -7.34 -5.11 -20.30
C TYR A 26 -7.03 -5.96 -21.54
N LYS A 27 -6.60 -5.29 -22.62
CA LYS A 27 -6.23 -5.91 -23.89
C LYS A 27 -4.71 -5.95 -24.03
N LEU A 28 -4.14 -7.14 -24.17
CA LEU A 28 -2.70 -7.30 -24.41
C LEU A 28 -2.36 -6.79 -25.82
N GLU A 29 -1.47 -5.80 -25.92
CA GLU A 29 -1.05 -5.23 -27.21
C GLU A 29 0.33 -5.74 -27.65
N ALA A 30 1.24 -5.96 -26.71
CA ALA A 30 2.55 -6.57 -26.98
C ALA A 30 3.17 -7.15 -25.70
N VAL A 31 4.18 -7.99 -25.87
CA VAL A 31 5.01 -8.51 -24.78
C VAL A 31 6.44 -7.98 -24.91
N VAL A 32 7.06 -7.67 -23.78
CA VAL A 32 8.44 -7.21 -23.68
C VAL A 32 9.24 -8.21 -22.86
N ASN A 33 10.41 -8.59 -23.36
CA ASN A 33 11.35 -9.44 -22.66
C ASN A 33 12.75 -8.83 -22.73
N LEU A 34 13.43 -8.83 -21.59
CA LEU A 34 14.85 -8.55 -21.51
C LEU A 34 15.56 -9.90 -21.37
N SER A 35 16.46 -10.19 -22.31
CA SER A 35 17.16 -11.46 -22.39
C SER A 35 18.68 -11.25 -22.29
N PRO A 36 19.44 -12.19 -21.71
CA PRO A 36 20.89 -12.11 -21.70
C PRO A 36 21.46 -12.01 -23.12
N THR A 37 22.58 -11.29 -23.26
CA THR A 37 23.32 -11.29 -24.52
C THR A 37 23.94 -12.69 -24.73
N PRO A 38 23.74 -13.34 -25.89
CA PRO A 38 24.32 -14.67 -26.12
C PRO A 38 25.86 -14.62 -26.15
N GLU A 39 26.53 -15.39 -25.30
CA GLU A 39 27.96 -15.68 -25.47
C GLU A 39 28.11 -16.98 -26.29
N GLY A 40 28.45 -16.84 -27.57
CA GLY A 40 28.49 -17.98 -28.50
C GLY A 40 27.09 -18.42 -28.95
N SER A 41 26.78 -19.73 -28.87
CA SER A 41 25.52 -20.31 -29.37
C SER A 41 24.45 -20.55 -28.30
N HIS A 42 24.66 -20.13 -27.05
CA HIS A 42 23.73 -20.38 -25.94
C HIS A 42 23.49 -19.14 -25.07
N PRO A 43 22.25 -18.89 -24.61
CA PRO A 43 21.99 -17.89 -23.58
C PRO A 43 22.76 -18.23 -22.31
N VAL A 44 23.42 -17.24 -21.71
CA VAL A 44 24.14 -17.38 -20.44
C VAL A 44 23.17 -17.05 -19.31
N GLU A 45 23.05 -17.95 -18.34
CA GLU A 45 22.37 -17.65 -17.08
C GLU A 45 23.17 -16.56 -16.36
N ILE A 46 22.48 -15.46 -16.04
CA ILE A 46 23.07 -14.32 -15.33
C ILE A 46 22.39 -14.20 -13.97
N ASP A 47 23.19 -13.93 -12.93
CA ASP A 47 22.72 -13.64 -11.57
C ASP A 47 22.08 -12.23 -11.50
N SER A 48 20.99 -12.03 -12.25
CA SER A 48 20.19 -10.80 -12.21
C SER A 48 19.12 -10.91 -11.11
N TYR A 49 19.04 -9.88 -10.27
CA TYR A 49 17.96 -9.74 -9.29
C TYR A 49 16.62 -9.36 -9.94
N MET A 50 16.65 -8.82 -11.16
CA MET A 50 15.49 -8.26 -11.85
C MET A 50 14.88 -9.21 -12.87
N TYR A 51 15.69 -9.99 -13.59
CA TYR A 51 15.23 -10.75 -14.76
C TYR A 51 15.55 -12.24 -14.66
N GLN A 52 14.54 -13.07 -14.95
CA GLN A 52 14.78 -14.48 -15.24
C GLN A 52 15.49 -14.59 -16.60
N SER A 53 16.66 -15.24 -16.58
CA SER A 53 17.49 -15.48 -17.75
C SER A 53 17.29 -16.87 -18.37
N VAL A 54 16.90 -17.85 -17.54
CA VAL A 54 16.70 -19.25 -17.93
C VAL A 54 15.43 -19.41 -18.78
N ALA A 55 15.53 -20.27 -19.80
CA ALA A 55 14.47 -20.57 -20.76
C ALA A 55 14.01 -19.38 -21.62
N SER A 56 14.81 -18.31 -21.68
CA SER A 56 14.54 -17.12 -22.52
C SER A 56 14.46 -17.47 -24.02
N GLU A 57 15.08 -18.57 -24.46
CA GLU A 57 14.97 -19.11 -25.82
C GLU A 57 13.54 -19.47 -26.24
N GLY A 58 12.66 -19.76 -25.27
CA GLY A 58 11.27 -20.13 -25.52
C GLY A 58 10.30 -18.95 -25.57
N VAL A 59 10.71 -17.76 -25.13
CA VAL A 59 9.81 -16.58 -25.01
C VAL A 59 9.22 -16.15 -26.36
N ARG A 60 9.97 -16.32 -27.45
CA ARG A 60 9.45 -16.10 -28.81
C ARG A 60 8.20 -16.93 -29.10
N LEU A 61 8.20 -18.20 -28.68
CA LEU A 61 7.07 -19.09 -28.91
C LEU A 61 5.87 -18.74 -28.02
N ILE A 62 6.10 -18.18 -26.82
CA ILE A 62 5.03 -17.64 -25.99
C ILE A 62 4.33 -16.47 -26.68
N ALA A 63 5.09 -15.54 -27.28
CA ALA A 63 4.51 -14.41 -28.02
C ALA A 63 3.72 -14.89 -29.25
N GLU A 64 4.24 -15.87 -29.99
CA GLU A 64 3.54 -16.50 -31.12
C GLU A 64 2.28 -17.25 -30.68
N ALA A 65 2.31 -17.93 -29.54
CA ALA A 65 1.16 -18.61 -28.95
C ALA A 65 0.08 -17.59 -28.51
N LEU A 66 0.47 -16.47 -27.91
CA LEU A 66 -0.43 -15.37 -27.55
C LEU A 66 -0.92 -14.56 -28.76
N GLN A 67 -0.27 -14.70 -29.92
CA GLN A 67 -0.51 -13.93 -31.14
C GLN A 67 -0.36 -12.41 -30.95
N VAL A 68 0.71 -12.01 -30.26
CA VAL A 68 1.05 -10.60 -30.05
C VAL A 68 2.51 -10.32 -30.42
N PRO A 69 2.87 -9.08 -30.78
CA PRO A 69 4.27 -8.72 -31.06
C PRO A 69 5.18 -8.95 -29.85
N LEU A 70 6.38 -9.48 -30.10
CA LEU A 70 7.47 -9.57 -29.14
C LEU A 70 8.47 -8.44 -29.36
N TYR A 71 8.78 -7.74 -28.28
CA TYR A 71 9.90 -6.81 -28.18
C TYR A 71 10.95 -7.40 -27.25
N GLN A 72 11.99 -7.98 -27.85
CA GLN A 72 13.09 -8.59 -27.10
C GLN A 72 14.32 -7.70 -27.17
N PHE A 73 14.86 -7.34 -26.01
CA PHE A 73 16.03 -6.48 -25.86
C PHE A 73 17.14 -7.20 -25.08
N PRO A 74 18.41 -6.98 -25.42
CA PRO A 74 19.52 -7.53 -24.64
C PRO A 74 19.63 -6.83 -23.29
N ILE A 75 19.98 -7.59 -22.25
CA ILE A 75 20.43 -7.05 -20.97
C ILE A 75 21.90 -6.66 -21.17
N SER A 76 22.18 -5.36 -21.08
CA SER A 76 23.51 -4.78 -21.29
C SER A 76 24.04 -4.09 -20.04
N GLY A 77 23.15 -3.53 -19.23
CA GLY A 77 23.45 -2.96 -17.92
C GLY A 77 23.73 -4.04 -16.88
N LYS A 78 24.26 -3.60 -15.74
CA LYS A 78 24.54 -4.43 -14.56
C LYS A 78 23.64 -4.02 -13.39
N PRO A 79 23.42 -4.88 -12.38
CA PRO A 79 22.69 -4.48 -11.18
C PRO A 79 23.57 -3.57 -10.30
N TYR A 80 23.76 -2.31 -10.70
CA TYR A 80 24.57 -1.33 -9.98
C TYR A 80 23.82 -0.79 -8.77
N CYS A 81 22.57 -0.38 -8.97
CA CYS A 81 21.68 0.01 -7.89
C CYS A 81 21.05 -1.26 -7.29
N GLN A 82 21.60 -1.72 -6.16
CA GLN A 82 21.09 -2.89 -5.43
C GLN A 82 20.24 -2.52 -4.20
N SER A 83 20.09 -1.23 -3.91
CA SER A 83 19.19 -0.75 -2.86
C SER A 83 17.74 -1.08 -3.19
N LEU A 84 16.91 -1.15 -2.13
CA LEU A 84 15.46 -1.37 -2.29
C LEU A 84 14.83 -0.24 -3.13
N GLN A 85 15.26 0.99 -2.87
CA GLN A 85 14.89 2.16 -3.65
C GLN A 85 15.82 2.28 -4.85
N TYR A 86 15.26 2.66 -5.99
CA TYR A 86 16.01 2.78 -7.23
C TYR A 86 16.53 4.20 -7.41
N GLU A 87 17.81 4.31 -7.74
CA GLU A 87 18.46 5.55 -8.18
C GLU A 87 18.97 5.35 -9.60
N GLU A 88 18.71 6.32 -10.47
CA GLU A 88 19.11 6.24 -11.88
C GLU A 88 20.62 6.15 -12.01
N SER A 89 21.08 5.12 -12.72
CA SER A 89 22.48 4.91 -13.07
C SER A 89 22.55 4.47 -14.52
N ALA A 90 23.34 5.19 -15.32
CA ALA A 90 23.33 5.05 -16.78
C ALA A 90 23.68 3.63 -17.28
N ASP A 91 24.49 2.90 -16.51
CA ASP A 91 24.94 1.55 -16.85
C ASP A 91 24.13 0.45 -16.13
N ASP A 92 22.98 0.80 -15.53
CA ASP A 92 22.16 -0.12 -14.75
C ASP A 92 21.17 -0.94 -15.60
N GLU A 93 20.93 -2.19 -15.23
CA GLU A 93 20.02 -3.12 -15.94
C GLU A 93 18.56 -2.62 -15.99
N VAL A 94 18.16 -1.69 -15.13
CA VAL A 94 16.83 -1.04 -15.15
C VAL A 94 16.71 -0.03 -16.30
N GLU A 95 17.81 0.57 -16.74
CA GLU A 95 17.79 1.50 -17.87
C GLU A 95 17.59 0.77 -19.21
N ASP A 96 18.02 -0.49 -19.32
CA ASP A 96 17.66 -1.35 -20.45
C ASP A 96 16.12 -1.51 -20.57
N LEU A 97 15.43 -1.70 -19.44
CA LEU A 97 13.96 -1.76 -19.39
C LEU A 97 13.33 -0.42 -19.79
N PHE A 98 13.91 0.70 -19.36
CA PHE A 98 13.46 2.03 -19.78
C PHE A 98 13.57 2.21 -21.30
N GLN A 99 14.68 1.81 -21.92
CA GLN A 99 14.86 1.89 -23.36
C GLN A 99 13.87 0.99 -24.11
N ALA A 100 13.70 -0.25 -23.64
CA ALA A 100 12.77 -1.21 -24.21
C ALA A 100 11.32 -0.67 -24.20
N LEU A 101 10.85 -0.21 -23.04
CA LEU A 101 9.50 0.33 -22.89
C LEU A 101 9.32 1.67 -23.62
N SER A 102 10.36 2.50 -23.71
CA SER A 102 10.33 3.74 -24.52
C SER A 102 10.04 3.42 -25.99
N LYS A 103 10.71 2.40 -26.54
CA LYS A 103 10.48 1.95 -27.92
C LYS A 103 9.05 1.43 -28.13
N VAL A 104 8.57 0.57 -27.23
CA VAL A 104 7.20 0.04 -27.32
C VAL A 104 6.16 1.14 -27.19
N LYS A 105 6.35 2.09 -26.26
CA LYS A 105 5.45 3.24 -26.10
C LYS A 105 5.40 4.12 -27.35
N ALA A 106 6.52 4.27 -28.06
CA ALA A 106 6.54 4.98 -29.34
C ALA A 106 5.73 4.25 -30.44
N ASP A 107 5.79 2.91 -30.46
CA ASP A 107 5.05 2.09 -31.42
C ASP A 107 3.56 1.94 -31.04
N PHE A 108 3.22 2.05 -29.74
CA PHE A 108 1.87 1.98 -29.19
C PHE A 108 1.52 3.22 -28.33
N PRO A 109 1.35 4.40 -28.93
CA PRO A 109 1.16 5.66 -28.20
C PRO A 109 -0.10 5.67 -27.33
N SER A 110 -1.13 4.91 -27.70
CA SER A 110 -2.40 4.80 -26.96
C SER A 110 -2.36 3.86 -25.75
N VAL A 111 -1.28 3.12 -25.53
CA VAL A 111 -1.15 2.21 -24.38
C VAL A 111 -0.76 2.99 -23.14
N HIS A 112 -1.49 2.79 -22.05
CA HIS A 112 -1.27 3.50 -20.79
C HIS A 112 -0.86 2.59 -19.63
N PHE A 113 -0.79 1.28 -19.86
CA PHE A 113 -0.60 0.30 -18.79
C PHE A 113 0.56 -0.64 -19.10
N ILE A 114 1.30 -1.02 -18.06
CA ILE A 114 2.29 -2.11 -18.12
C ILE A 114 2.01 -3.12 -17.03
N SER A 115 2.10 -4.41 -17.30
CA SER A 115 1.93 -5.46 -16.30
C SER A 115 3.25 -6.13 -15.95
N SER A 116 3.42 -6.50 -14.68
CA SER A 116 4.51 -7.34 -14.19
C SER A 116 3.97 -8.56 -13.43
N GLY A 117 4.78 -9.62 -13.37
CA GLY A 117 4.48 -10.85 -12.64
C GLY A 117 5.01 -10.89 -11.21
N ALA A 118 5.47 -9.76 -10.64
CA ALA A 118 6.08 -9.74 -9.31
C ALA A 118 5.04 -10.09 -8.22
N ILE A 119 5.39 -11.00 -7.30
CA ILE A 119 4.48 -11.47 -6.23
C ILE A 119 4.81 -10.84 -4.88
N LEU A 120 6.05 -10.92 -4.40
CA LEU A 120 6.46 -10.33 -3.10
C LEU A 120 7.61 -9.34 -3.24
N SER A 121 8.39 -9.40 -4.32
CA SER A 121 9.59 -8.60 -4.51
C SER A 121 9.30 -7.11 -4.69
N ASP A 122 9.51 -6.35 -3.62
CA ASP A 122 9.50 -4.88 -3.66
C ASP A 122 10.61 -4.32 -4.54
N TYR A 123 11.77 -5.00 -4.59
CA TYR A 123 12.89 -4.63 -5.45
C TYR A 123 12.46 -4.53 -6.91
N GLN A 124 11.76 -5.55 -7.42
CA GLN A 124 11.27 -5.61 -8.79
C GLN A 124 10.12 -4.61 -9.02
N ARG A 125 9.15 -4.56 -8.10
CA ARG A 125 8.00 -3.65 -8.18
C ARG A 125 8.45 -2.19 -8.27
N ILE A 126 9.34 -1.75 -7.39
CA ILE A 126 9.81 -0.36 -7.32
C ILE A 126 10.50 0.05 -8.63
N ARG A 127 11.34 -0.83 -9.21
CA ARG A 127 12.02 -0.57 -10.50
C ARG A 127 11.05 -0.45 -11.66
N VAL A 128 10.07 -1.34 -11.74
CA VAL A 128 9.00 -1.27 -12.75
C VAL A 128 8.18 0.02 -12.57
N GLU A 129 7.79 0.36 -11.35
CA GLU A 129 7.07 1.61 -11.07
C GLU A 129 7.90 2.86 -11.42
N HIS A 130 9.22 2.83 -11.17
CA HIS A 130 10.14 3.91 -11.52
C HIS A 130 10.19 4.14 -13.04
N VAL A 131 10.41 3.08 -13.81
CA VAL A 131 10.38 3.16 -15.29
C VAL A 131 9.01 3.60 -15.80
N ALA A 132 7.92 3.04 -15.27
CA ALA A 132 6.55 3.38 -15.66
C ALA A 132 6.27 4.87 -15.45
N SER A 133 6.69 5.42 -14.30
CA SER A 133 6.53 6.83 -13.94
C SER A 133 7.18 7.75 -14.97
N ARG A 134 8.44 7.48 -15.35
CA ARG A 134 9.18 8.29 -16.34
C ARG A 134 8.51 8.25 -17.72
N LEU A 135 7.87 7.13 -18.06
CA LEU A 135 7.16 6.92 -19.33
C LEU A 135 5.67 7.29 -19.29
N ARG A 136 5.17 7.78 -18.15
CA ARG A 136 3.73 8.07 -17.92
C ARG A 136 2.83 6.87 -18.21
N LEU A 137 3.29 5.70 -17.78
CA LEU A 137 2.56 4.43 -17.81
C LEU A 137 2.08 4.10 -16.39
N GLN A 138 0.89 3.50 -16.29
CA GLN A 138 0.33 2.99 -15.05
C GLN A 138 0.74 1.53 -14.87
N PRO A 139 1.56 1.19 -13.88
CA PRO A 139 1.93 -0.19 -13.61
C PRO A 139 0.75 -0.98 -13.02
N ILE A 140 0.66 -2.25 -13.42
CA ILE A 140 -0.28 -3.26 -12.95
C ILE A 140 0.55 -4.41 -12.34
N ALA A 141 0.34 -4.68 -11.06
CA ALA A 141 0.97 -5.73 -10.29
C ALA A 141 -0.10 -6.51 -9.51
N PHE A 142 -1.02 -7.15 -10.23
CA PHE A 142 -2.18 -7.83 -9.62
C PHE A 142 -1.80 -8.96 -8.66
N LEU A 143 -0.65 -9.60 -8.90
CA LEU A 143 -0.18 -10.70 -8.05
C LEU A 143 0.52 -10.21 -6.78
N TRP A 144 0.87 -8.93 -6.71
CA TRP A 144 1.69 -8.41 -5.62
C TRP A 144 0.94 -8.47 -4.28
N GLN A 145 1.60 -9.01 -3.26
CA GLN A 145 1.08 -9.27 -1.90
C GLN A 145 -0.15 -10.22 -1.85
N VAL A 146 -0.43 -10.96 -2.92
CA VAL A 146 -1.41 -12.05 -2.88
C VAL A 146 -0.77 -13.28 -2.21
N PRO A 147 -1.43 -13.96 -1.26
CA PRO A 147 -0.87 -15.15 -0.61
C PRO A 147 -0.43 -16.22 -1.61
N THR A 148 0.82 -16.69 -1.51
CA THR A 148 1.44 -17.59 -2.49
C THR A 148 0.73 -18.96 -2.58
N ASP A 149 0.19 -19.47 -1.46
CA ASP A 149 -0.65 -20.69 -1.47
C ASP A 149 -1.92 -20.51 -2.32
N ASN A 150 -2.55 -19.33 -2.25
CA ASN A 150 -3.73 -19.04 -3.07
C ASN A 150 -3.35 -18.87 -4.55
N LEU A 151 -2.21 -18.22 -4.84
CA LEU A 151 -1.75 -18.01 -6.21
C LEU A 151 -1.43 -19.32 -6.92
N ILE A 152 -0.68 -20.22 -6.29
CA ILE A 152 -0.30 -21.49 -6.94
C ILE A 152 -1.52 -22.36 -7.21
N ARG A 153 -2.48 -22.41 -6.27
CA ARG A 153 -3.77 -23.09 -6.47
C ARG A 153 -4.54 -22.48 -7.63
N ALA A 154 -4.59 -21.16 -7.70
CA ALA A 154 -5.29 -20.44 -8.76
C ALA A 154 -4.64 -20.68 -10.14
N MET A 155 -3.31 -20.67 -10.23
CA MET A 155 -2.59 -20.98 -11.48
C MET A 155 -2.92 -22.38 -11.99
N LEU A 156 -2.87 -23.39 -11.11
CA LEU A 156 -3.18 -24.77 -11.47
C LEU A 156 -4.67 -24.96 -11.81
N ALA A 157 -5.57 -24.38 -11.03
CA ALA A 157 -7.01 -24.39 -11.33
C ALA A 157 -7.33 -23.65 -12.64
N ALA A 158 -6.52 -22.66 -13.02
CA ALA A 158 -6.63 -21.96 -14.29
C ALA A 158 -6.09 -22.75 -15.48
N SER A 159 -5.64 -24.00 -15.29
CA SER A 159 -4.98 -24.81 -16.32
C SER A 159 -3.75 -24.11 -16.92
N LEU A 160 -3.01 -23.36 -16.10
CA LEU A 160 -1.69 -22.87 -16.47
C LEU A 160 -0.69 -24.02 -16.34
N ASP A 161 -0.23 -24.51 -17.50
CA ASP A 161 0.73 -25.59 -17.59
C ASP A 161 2.16 -25.01 -17.68
N ALA A 162 2.93 -25.20 -16.62
CA ALA A 162 4.31 -24.77 -16.54
C ALA A 162 5.21 -25.89 -16.02
N VAL A 163 6.44 -25.94 -16.53
CA VAL A 163 7.49 -26.86 -16.09
C VAL A 163 8.56 -26.12 -15.31
N ILE A 164 9.16 -26.77 -14.33
CA ILE A 164 10.31 -26.20 -13.60
C ILE A 164 11.55 -26.27 -14.50
N VAL A 165 12.21 -25.13 -14.72
CA VAL A 165 13.38 -25.01 -15.60
C VAL A 165 14.66 -24.62 -14.87
N LYS A 166 14.58 -24.15 -13.63
CA LYS A 166 15.73 -23.92 -12.74
C LYS A 166 15.34 -24.33 -11.34
N ILE A 167 16.30 -24.83 -10.58
CA ILE A 167 16.20 -25.00 -9.13
C ILE A 167 17.46 -24.43 -8.47
N ALA A 168 17.28 -23.85 -7.29
CA ALA A 168 18.35 -23.25 -6.49
C ALA A 168 18.00 -23.23 -4.99
N SER A 169 17.40 -24.31 -4.47
CA SER A 169 16.97 -24.36 -3.08
C SER A 169 17.07 -25.75 -2.47
N PHE A 170 17.17 -25.78 -1.14
CA PHE A 170 17.17 -27.01 -0.36
C PHE A 170 15.90 -27.83 -0.60
N GLY A 171 16.06 -29.15 -0.69
CA GLY A 171 14.96 -30.10 -0.91
C GLY A 171 14.53 -30.23 -2.37
N LEU A 172 14.98 -29.34 -3.26
CA LEU A 172 14.76 -29.48 -4.70
C LEU A 172 15.89 -30.28 -5.34
N GLU A 173 15.54 -31.46 -5.85
CA GLU A 173 16.47 -32.37 -6.53
C GLU A 173 16.39 -32.22 -8.07
N PRO A 174 17.52 -32.11 -8.80
CA PRO A 174 17.53 -31.99 -10.26
C PRO A 174 16.77 -33.10 -10.98
N ARG A 175 16.93 -34.35 -10.54
CA ARG A 175 16.31 -35.53 -11.20
C ARG A 175 14.80 -35.60 -11.03
N ARG A 176 14.27 -34.97 -9.97
CA ARG A 176 12.84 -35.02 -9.63
C ARG A 176 12.10 -33.80 -10.14
N HIS A 177 12.72 -32.63 -10.06
CA HIS A 177 12.03 -31.36 -10.26
C HIS A 177 12.31 -30.73 -11.63
N LEU A 178 13.54 -30.79 -12.15
CA LEU A 178 13.81 -30.16 -13.45
C LEU A 178 13.04 -30.86 -14.57
N GLY A 179 12.26 -30.07 -15.31
CA GLY A 179 11.39 -30.53 -16.39
C GLY A 179 10.06 -31.12 -15.92
N ALA A 180 9.84 -31.26 -14.61
CA ALA A 180 8.57 -31.71 -14.08
C ALA A 180 7.50 -30.63 -14.26
N HIS A 181 6.27 -31.05 -14.57
CA HIS A 181 5.12 -30.16 -14.56
C HIS A 181 4.85 -29.72 -13.13
N LEU A 182 4.50 -28.45 -12.96
CA LEU A 182 4.21 -27.87 -11.66
C LEU A 182 3.05 -28.62 -10.97
N SER A 183 2.04 -29.05 -11.74
CA SER A 183 0.93 -29.89 -11.27
C SER A 183 1.38 -31.18 -10.60
N ASP A 184 2.49 -31.76 -11.05
CA ASP A 184 2.95 -33.07 -10.60
C ASP A 184 3.77 -32.98 -9.31
N VAL A 185 4.39 -31.82 -9.07
CA VAL A 185 5.29 -31.59 -7.93
C VAL A 185 4.72 -30.64 -6.88
N VAL A 186 3.56 -30.02 -7.13
CA VAL A 186 3.00 -28.99 -6.23
C VAL A 186 2.76 -29.49 -4.80
N LEU A 187 2.35 -30.75 -4.61
CA LEU A 187 2.18 -31.32 -3.27
C LEU A 187 3.51 -31.42 -2.54
N ASN A 188 4.59 -31.77 -3.25
CA ASN A 188 5.91 -31.79 -2.66
C ASN A 188 6.42 -30.38 -2.33
N LEU A 189 6.17 -29.39 -3.19
CA LEU A 189 6.50 -27.99 -2.90
C LEU A 189 5.72 -27.48 -1.68
N ARG A 190 4.47 -27.91 -1.52
CA ARG A 190 3.66 -27.60 -0.34
C ARG A 190 4.29 -28.17 0.93
N ASP A 191 4.72 -29.42 0.92
CA ASP A 191 5.40 -30.02 2.08
C ASP A 191 6.68 -29.25 2.43
N LEU A 192 7.48 -28.86 1.43
CA LEU A 192 8.70 -28.05 1.61
C LEU A 192 8.42 -26.60 2.05
N SER A 193 7.19 -26.11 1.89
CA SER A 193 6.79 -24.78 2.36
C SER A 193 6.45 -24.74 3.85
N GLN A 194 6.34 -25.90 4.51
CA GLN A 194 5.97 -26.02 5.92
C GLN A 194 7.19 -26.21 6.83
N PRO A 195 7.10 -25.86 8.12
CA PRO A 195 8.17 -26.08 9.09
C PRO A 195 8.64 -27.54 9.13
N PRO A 196 9.95 -27.80 9.29
CA PRO A 196 11.04 -26.84 9.59
C PRO A 196 11.57 -26.06 8.38
N TRP A 197 11.06 -26.35 7.19
CA TRP A 197 11.46 -25.66 5.96
C TRP A 197 10.60 -24.40 5.74
N SER A 198 10.99 -23.60 4.77
CA SER A 198 10.33 -22.33 4.46
C SER A 198 10.43 -21.97 2.97
N LEU A 199 10.40 -23.00 2.10
CA LEU A 199 10.41 -22.80 0.65
C LEU A 199 9.18 -21.98 0.24
N ASN A 200 9.39 -20.93 -0.56
CA ASN A 200 8.26 -20.25 -1.16
C ASN A 200 7.65 -21.14 -2.24
N ILE A 201 6.38 -21.55 -2.05
CA ILE A 201 5.70 -22.47 -2.98
C ILE A 201 5.58 -21.90 -4.42
N CYS A 202 5.63 -20.58 -4.58
CA CYS A 202 5.67 -19.90 -5.88
C CYS A 202 7.09 -19.64 -6.38
N GLY A 203 8.16 -20.04 -5.69
CA GLY A 203 9.55 -19.83 -6.14
C GLY A 203 10.01 -18.37 -6.17
N GLU A 204 9.33 -17.49 -5.43
CA GLU A 204 9.59 -16.04 -5.43
C GLU A 204 10.99 -15.64 -4.95
N GLY A 205 11.61 -16.44 -4.08
CA GLY A 205 12.97 -16.22 -3.61
C GLY A 205 14.05 -16.71 -4.59
N GLY A 206 13.65 -17.12 -5.80
CA GLY A 206 14.53 -17.78 -6.76
C GLY A 206 14.72 -19.27 -6.48
N GLU A 207 13.89 -19.87 -5.61
CA GLU A 207 14.02 -21.29 -5.28
C GLU A 207 13.87 -22.18 -6.51
N TYR A 208 12.99 -21.80 -7.42
CA TYR A 208 12.89 -22.38 -8.74
C TYR A 208 12.39 -21.34 -9.76
N GLU A 209 12.76 -21.52 -11.02
CA GLU A 209 12.16 -20.79 -12.14
C GLU A 209 11.34 -21.76 -12.99
N SER A 210 10.34 -21.22 -13.70
CA SER A 210 9.42 -22.00 -14.53
C SER A 210 9.39 -21.52 -15.97
N PHE A 211 8.89 -22.37 -16.86
CA PHE A 211 8.56 -22.01 -18.23
C PHE A 211 7.15 -22.51 -18.57
N THR A 212 6.30 -21.62 -19.07
CA THR A 212 4.89 -21.93 -19.37
C THR A 212 4.77 -22.57 -20.75
N LEU A 213 4.22 -23.78 -20.81
CA LEU A 213 4.01 -24.54 -22.04
C LEU A 213 2.63 -24.28 -22.66
N ASP A 214 1.58 -24.18 -21.84
CA ASP A 214 0.23 -23.87 -22.30
C ASP A 214 -0.54 -23.10 -21.22
N CYS A 215 -1.51 -22.33 -21.67
CA CYS A 215 -2.56 -21.79 -20.81
C CYS A 215 -3.80 -21.48 -21.66
N PRO A 216 -4.96 -21.20 -21.03
CA PRO A 216 -6.17 -20.89 -21.78
C PRO A 216 -6.04 -19.74 -22.79
N LEU A 217 -5.18 -18.74 -22.53
CA LEU A 217 -4.93 -17.63 -23.47
C LEU A 217 -4.16 -18.03 -24.73
N PHE A 218 -3.31 -19.06 -24.66
CA PHE A 218 -2.47 -19.45 -25.77
C PHE A 218 -3.34 -19.98 -26.91
N ARG A 219 -3.05 -19.64 -28.16
CA ARG A 219 -3.75 -20.22 -29.33
C ARG A 219 -3.12 -21.53 -29.80
N ARG A 220 -1.89 -21.78 -29.39
CA ARG A 220 -1.09 -22.96 -29.67
C ARG A 220 -0.33 -23.31 -28.41
N ARG A 221 -0.17 -24.61 -28.12
CA ARG A 221 0.66 -25.06 -26.99
C ARG A 221 2.10 -25.22 -27.44
N ILE A 222 3.03 -25.04 -26.51
CA ILE A 222 4.46 -25.28 -26.74
C ILE A 222 4.77 -26.72 -26.33
N GLN A 223 5.46 -27.45 -27.20
CA GLN A 223 5.88 -28.83 -26.98
C GLN A 223 7.39 -28.94 -26.95
N ILE A 224 7.90 -29.67 -25.96
CA ILE A 224 9.32 -30.01 -25.85
C ILE A 224 9.56 -31.31 -26.63
N ARG A 225 10.07 -31.23 -27.86
CA ARG A 225 10.24 -32.41 -28.75
C ARG A 225 11.51 -33.21 -28.50
N SER A 226 12.45 -32.66 -27.74
CA SER A 226 13.63 -33.40 -27.33
C SER A 226 14.00 -33.18 -25.88
N PRO A 227 14.66 -34.18 -25.25
CA PRO A 227 15.13 -34.02 -23.89
C PRO A 227 15.95 -32.73 -23.76
N PRO A 228 15.57 -31.83 -22.84
CA PRO A 228 16.34 -30.62 -22.59
C PRO A 228 17.72 -31.00 -22.07
N ARG A 229 18.70 -30.12 -22.30
CA ARG A 229 20.04 -30.30 -21.74
C ARG A 229 20.05 -29.77 -20.32
N VAL A 230 20.41 -30.60 -19.36
CA VAL A 230 20.63 -30.18 -17.98
C VAL A 230 22.02 -29.53 -17.87
N VAL A 231 22.07 -28.36 -17.25
CA VAL A 231 23.30 -27.67 -16.88
C VAL A 231 23.37 -27.57 -15.36
N CYS A 232 24.36 -28.21 -14.76
CA CYS A 232 24.62 -28.12 -13.32
C CYS A 232 25.60 -26.98 -13.08
N HIS A 233 25.17 -25.94 -12.37
CA HIS A 233 26.01 -24.82 -11.95
C HIS A 233 26.70 -25.14 -10.61
N SER A 234 25.99 -25.79 -9.69
CA SER A 234 26.53 -26.27 -8.41
C SER A 234 25.96 -27.66 -8.08
N GLU A 235 26.85 -28.58 -7.71
CA GLU A 235 26.50 -29.93 -7.24
C GLU A 235 26.46 -30.02 -5.71
N ASP A 236 26.28 -28.89 -5.01
CA ASP A 236 26.10 -28.89 -3.55
C ASP A 236 24.96 -29.85 -3.17
N GLU A 237 25.26 -30.84 -2.30
CA GLU A 237 24.30 -31.86 -1.90
C GLU A 237 23.09 -31.29 -1.13
N SER A 238 23.25 -30.12 -0.53
CA SER A 238 22.22 -29.42 0.24
C SER A 238 21.49 -28.35 -0.59
N TYR A 239 22.19 -27.66 -1.51
CA TYR A 239 21.63 -26.56 -2.31
C TYR A 239 22.03 -26.67 -3.79
N PRO A 240 21.56 -27.71 -4.51
CA PRO A 240 21.94 -27.88 -5.90
C PRO A 240 21.40 -26.73 -6.74
N VAL A 241 22.26 -26.18 -7.60
CA VAL A 241 21.87 -25.17 -8.60
C VAL A 241 21.99 -25.79 -9.97
N ALA A 242 20.86 -25.99 -10.62
CA ALA A 242 20.80 -26.61 -11.93
C ALA A 242 19.63 -26.03 -12.74
N TYR A 243 19.81 -25.97 -14.06
CA TYR A 243 18.81 -25.44 -14.97
C TYR A 243 18.75 -26.20 -16.30
N LEU A 244 17.66 -26.00 -17.01
CA LEU A 244 17.39 -26.58 -18.32
C LEU A 244 17.72 -25.58 -19.42
N HIS A 245 18.50 -26.04 -20.38
CA HIS A 245 18.51 -25.45 -21.71
C HIS A 245 17.51 -26.20 -22.59
N LEU A 246 16.44 -25.50 -22.99
CA LEU A 246 15.34 -26.07 -23.74
C LEU A 246 15.74 -26.22 -25.21
N THR A 247 15.65 -27.45 -25.74
CA THR A 247 16.01 -27.75 -27.12
C THR A 247 14.80 -28.27 -27.89
N ARG A 248 14.67 -27.85 -29.17
CA ARG A 248 13.56 -28.22 -30.08
C ARG A 248 12.18 -27.99 -29.46
N LEU A 249 11.90 -26.72 -29.18
CA LEU A 249 10.54 -26.27 -28.86
C LEU A 249 9.74 -26.07 -30.15
N GLU A 250 8.53 -26.61 -30.18
CA GLU A 250 7.61 -26.48 -31.33
C GLU A 250 6.23 -26.01 -30.87
N LEU A 251 5.53 -25.28 -31.73
CA LEU A 251 4.13 -24.94 -31.51
C LEU A 251 3.22 -26.03 -32.08
N GLU A 252 2.23 -26.41 -31.30
CA GLU A 252 1.19 -27.37 -31.69
C GLU A 252 -0.18 -26.70 -31.60
N ASP A 253 -1.00 -26.87 -32.63
CA ASP A 253 -2.37 -26.35 -32.67
C ASP A 253 -3.22 -27.00 -31.58
N LYS A 254 -4.10 -26.23 -30.95
CA LYS A 254 -5.06 -26.73 -29.96
C LYS A 254 -6.51 -26.52 -30.42
N PRO A 255 -7.49 -27.27 -29.88
CA PRO A 255 -8.90 -27.09 -30.22
C PRO A 255 -9.35 -25.66 -29.92
N ALA A 256 -10.12 -25.05 -30.83
CA ALA A 256 -10.53 -23.65 -30.71
C ALA A 256 -11.35 -23.39 -29.44
N GLU A 257 -12.16 -24.35 -28.98
CA GLU A 257 -12.94 -24.26 -27.75
C GLU A 257 -12.10 -24.20 -26.46
N SER A 258 -10.83 -24.61 -26.52
CA SER A 258 -9.90 -24.54 -25.38
C SER A 258 -9.24 -23.16 -25.22
N VAL A 259 -9.39 -22.27 -26.20
CA VAL A 259 -8.85 -20.92 -26.20
C VAL A 259 -9.83 -19.98 -25.50
N ARG A 260 -9.40 -19.34 -24.42
CA ARG A 260 -10.20 -18.37 -23.64
C ARG A 260 -9.51 -17.01 -23.73
N THR A 261 -10.11 -16.04 -24.43
CA THR A 261 -9.47 -14.73 -24.69
C THR A 261 -10.33 -13.53 -24.31
N SER A 262 -11.62 -13.74 -24.06
CA SER A 262 -12.48 -12.68 -23.55
C SER A 262 -12.50 -12.66 -22.01
N THR A 263 -12.85 -11.52 -21.43
CA THR A 263 -13.02 -11.40 -19.98
C THR A 263 -14.05 -12.39 -19.43
N ALA A 264 -15.18 -12.55 -20.12
CA ALA A 264 -16.21 -13.52 -19.73
C ALA A 264 -15.68 -14.96 -19.75
N ASP A 265 -14.86 -15.30 -20.74
CA ASP A 265 -14.23 -16.61 -20.82
C ASP A 265 -13.31 -16.86 -19.63
N ILE A 266 -12.43 -15.90 -19.32
CA ILE A 266 -11.47 -16.03 -18.21
C ILE A 266 -12.19 -16.12 -16.87
N LEU A 267 -13.20 -15.28 -16.62
CA LEU A 267 -14.00 -15.31 -15.40
C LEU A 267 -14.84 -16.59 -15.26
N SER A 268 -15.14 -17.29 -16.36
CA SER A 268 -15.86 -18.57 -16.35
C SER A 268 -14.97 -19.79 -16.05
N ILE A 269 -13.65 -19.61 -15.95
CA ILE A 269 -12.73 -20.72 -15.67
C ILE A 269 -13.00 -21.24 -14.26
N GLU A 270 -13.13 -22.56 -14.18
CA GLU A 270 -13.22 -23.32 -12.92
C GLU A 270 -12.24 -24.49 -13.02
N GLY A 271 -11.55 -24.76 -11.92
CA GLY A 271 -10.61 -25.88 -11.81
C GLY A 271 -10.68 -26.54 -10.46
N VAL A 272 -10.10 -27.74 -10.33
CA VAL A 272 -10.07 -28.47 -9.06
C VAL A 272 -8.96 -27.90 -8.18
N ASP A 273 -9.25 -27.70 -6.89
CA ASP A 273 -8.26 -27.35 -5.89
C ASP A 273 -7.21 -28.48 -5.78
N PRO A 274 -5.93 -28.22 -6.13
CA PRO A 274 -4.89 -29.26 -6.12
C PRO A 274 -4.57 -29.78 -4.71
N PHE A 275 -5.00 -29.08 -3.66
CA PHE A 275 -4.66 -29.37 -2.27
C PHE A 275 -5.86 -29.84 -1.45
N SER A 276 -7.04 -30.02 -2.07
CA SER A 276 -8.23 -30.52 -1.40
C SER A 276 -8.32 -32.05 -1.49
N GLU A 277 -8.61 -32.71 -0.37
CA GLU A 277 -8.79 -34.17 -0.33
C GLU A 277 -10.06 -34.61 -1.08
N GLU A 278 -11.10 -33.77 -1.07
CA GLU A 278 -12.31 -33.94 -1.87
C GLU A 278 -12.29 -32.97 -3.07
N PRO A 279 -12.87 -33.32 -4.23
CA PRO A 279 -12.86 -32.45 -5.42
C PRO A 279 -13.63 -31.14 -5.17
N LYS A 280 -12.93 -30.11 -4.71
CA LYS A 280 -13.47 -28.76 -4.54
C LYS A 280 -13.16 -27.92 -5.76
N LEU A 281 -14.18 -27.30 -6.36
CA LEU A 281 -14.00 -26.36 -7.46
C LEU A 281 -13.51 -25.00 -6.93
N LEU A 282 -12.49 -24.45 -7.59
CA LEU A 282 -11.97 -23.10 -7.41
C LEU A 282 -12.24 -22.27 -8.66
N ARG A 283 -12.58 -21.00 -8.42
CA ARG A 283 -12.61 -19.95 -9.44
C ARG A 283 -11.34 -19.12 -9.29
N PRO A 284 -10.35 -19.29 -10.18
CA PRO A 284 -9.07 -18.60 -10.05
C PRO A 284 -9.17 -17.10 -10.29
N PHE A 285 -10.16 -16.64 -11.06
CA PHE A 285 -10.36 -15.22 -11.37
C PHE A 285 -11.68 -14.72 -10.79
N MET A 286 -11.67 -13.49 -10.27
CA MET A 286 -12.85 -12.84 -9.72
C MET A 286 -12.98 -11.41 -10.23
N SER A 287 -14.20 -11.03 -10.61
CA SER A 287 -14.50 -9.63 -10.95
C SER A 287 -14.37 -8.74 -9.71
N PRO A 288 -14.10 -7.42 -9.87
CA PRO A 288 -14.10 -6.49 -8.74
C PRO A 288 -15.41 -6.53 -7.95
N ILE A 289 -16.55 -6.66 -8.62
CA ILE A 289 -17.88 -6.72 -7.99
C ILE A 289 -18.02 -7.98 -7.12
N ASP A 290 -17.56 -9.14 -7.59
CA ASP A 290 -17.60 -10.38 -6.81
C ASP A 290 -16.71 -10.30 -5.58
N ARG A 291 -15.51 -9.70 -5.69
CA ARG A 291 -14.64 -9.45 -4.53
C ARG A 291 -15.32 -8.54 -3.50
N LEU A 292 -16.09 -7.54 -3.94
CA LEU A 292 -16.86 -6.68 -3.03
C LEU A 292 -17.99 -7.42 -2.31
N ARG A 293 -18.61 -8.44 -2.94
CA ARG A 293 -19.64 -9.27 -2.30
C ARG A 293 -19.08 -10.07 -1.13
N GLU A 294 -17.84 -10.53 -1.23
CA GLU A 294 -17.15 -11.29 -0.16
C GLU A 294 -16.40 -10.41 0.84
N LEU A 295 -16.29 -9.10 0.60
CA LEU A 295 -15.40 -8.19 1.32
C LEU A 295 -15.53 -8.28 2.85
N ARG A 296 -16.76 -8.27 3.38
CA ARG A 296 -16.98 -8.33 4.83
C ARG A 296 -16.41 -9.61 5.43
N HIS A 297 -16.69 -10.74 4.80
CA HIS A 297 -16.22 -12.04 5.25
C HIS A 297 -14.69 -12.14 5.19
N GLN A 298 -14.11 -11.74 4.05
CA GLN A 298 -12.65 -11.76 3.85
C GLN A 298 -11.93 -10.84 4.84
N LEU A 299 -12.45 -9.63 5.08
CA LEU A 299 -11.89 -8.69 6.07
C LEU A 299 -11.89 -9.29 7.48
N THR A 300 -13.01 -9.88 7.91
CA THR A 300 -13.11 -10.54 9.22
C THR A 300 -12.10 -11.67 9.37
N LEU A 301 -11.92 -12.49 8.33
CA LEU A 301 -10.93 -13.57 8.34
C LEU A 301 -9.50 -13.03 8.39
N GLU A 302 -9.17 -12.02 7.58
CA GLU A 302 -7.86 -11.38 7.58
C GLU A 302 -7.48 -10.86 8.97
N ILE A 303 -8.33 -10.03 9.57
CA ILE A 303 -8.08 -9.43 10.89
C ILE A 303 -7.96 -10.51 11.98
N ARG A 304 -8.84 -11.53 11.96
CA ARG A 304 -8.81 -12.61 12.95
C ARG A 304 -7.52 -13.42 12.85
N ASN A 305 -7.14 -13.83 11.64
CA ASN A 305 -5.93 -14.62 11.42
C ASN A 305 -4.67 -13.85 11.83
N ASP A 306 -4.60 -12.56 11.52
CA ASP A 306 -3.45 -11.74 11.89
C ASP A 306 -3.41 -11.44 13.40
N ARG A 307 -4.56 -11.28 14.08
CA ARG A 307 -4.63 -11.23 15.54
C ARG A 307 -4.04 -12.49 16.19
N THR A 308 -4.45 -13.67 15.72
CA THR A 308 -3.93 -14.95 16.24
C THR A 308 -2.41 -15.07 16.04
N ARG A 309 -1.90 -14.65 14.87
CA ARG A 309 -0.45 -14.61 14.60
C ARG A 309 0.29 -13.65 15.53
N CYS A 310 -0.26 -12.46 15.79
CA CYS A 310 0.31 -11.51 16.76
C CYS A 310 0.43 -12.16 18.14
N GLN A 311 -0.62 -12.83 18.62
CA GLN A 311 -0.65 -13.48 19.94
C GLN A 311 0.40 -14.60 20.08
N LEU A 312 0.59 -15.42 19.04
CA LEU A 312 1.58 -16.50 19.04
C LEU A 312 3.02 -15.97 19.10
N ASN A 313 3.28 -14.82 18.45
CA ASN A 313 4.59 -14.18 18.44
C ASN A 313 4.86 -13.34 19.71
N SER A 314 3.83 -13.01 20.48
CA SER A 314 3.91 -12.17 21.68
C SER A 314 4.31 -12.99 22.92
N GLN A 315 5.55 -13.45 23.00
CA GLN A 315 6.18 -13.71 24.30
C GLN A 315 6.52 -12.35 24.93
N CYS A 316 5.54 -11.71 25.57
CA CYS A 316 5.71 -10.39 26.20
C CYS A 316 6.66 -10.49 27.41
N VAL A 317 7.84 -9.88 27.30
CA VAL A 317 8.65 -9.46 28.45
C VAL A 317 8.12 -8.08 28.88
N PRO A 318 7.78 -7.87 30.17
CA PRO A 318 7.41 -6.55 30.65
C PRO A 318 8.63 -5.63 30.64
N LEU A 319 8.62 -4.61 29.79
CA LEU A 319 9.62 -3.55 29.80
C LEU A 319 9.24 -2.52 30.87
N SER A 320 10.11 -2.36 31.87
CA SER A 320 10.04 -1.26 32.82
C SER A 320 10.41 0.05 32.13
N ASN A 321 9.53 1.06 32.18
CA ASN A 321 9.80 2.41 31.67
C ASN A 321 11.12 2.98 32.21
N PRO A 322 12.15 3.23 31.36
CA PRO A 322 13.26 4.07 31.75
C PRO A 322 12.79 5.53 31.68
N ARG A 323 12.71 6.20 32.83
CA ARG A 323 12.60 7.67 32.87
C ARG A 323 13.89 8.27 32.30
N THR A 324 13.89 8.63 31.02
CA THR A 324 14.99 9.38 30.41
C THR A 324 14.63 10.86 30.37
N ASN A 325 15.38 11.66 31.13
CA ASN A 325 15.34 13.11 31.01
C ASN A 325 15.95 13.49 29.65
N VAL A 326 15.11 13.78 28.67
CA VAL A 326 15.54 14.37 27.41
C VAL A 326 15.91 15.83 27.67
N PRO A 327 17.07 16.33 27.19
CA PRO A 327 17.35 17.75 27.24
C PRO A 327 16.31 18.49 26.41
N THR A 328 15.42 19.23 27.06
CA THR A 328 14.55 20.20 26.40
C THR A 328 15.43 21.28 25.78
N SER A 329 15.82 21.10 24.52
CA SER A 329 16.31 22.21 23.72
C SER A 329 15.21 23.28 23.69
N LYS A 330 15.59 24.56 23.74
CA LYS A 330 14.62 25.66 23.66
C LYS A 330 13.89 25.56 22.31
N VAL A 331 12.67 25.04 22.34
CA VAL A 331 11.79 24.99 21.16
C VAL A 331 11.53 26.43 20.72
N GLU A 332 11.78 26.74 19.46
CA GLU A 332 11.44 28.04 18.90
C GLU A 332 9.92 28.28 18.98
N SER A 333 9.50 29.51 19.24
CA SER A 333 8.09 29.89 19.48
C SER A 333 7.08 29.48 18.38
N LYS A 334 7.54 29.02 17.22
CA LYS A 334 6.73 28.59 16.07
C LYS A 334 6.49 27.08 15.97
N PHE A 335 7.02 26.28 16.91
CA PHE A 335 6.86 24.82 16.90
C PHE A 335 6.21 24.32 18.19
N GLN A 336 5.35 23.31 18.06
CA GLN A 336 4.89 22.47 19.17
C GLN A 336 5.65 21.13 19.14
N THR A 337 5.75 20.44 20.27
CA THR A 337 6.43 19.13 20.33
C THR A 337 5.51 18.04 20.85
N PHE A 338 5.67 16.81 20.37
CA PHE A 338 5.03 15.61 20.92
C PHE A 338 5.99 14.40 20.89
N GLY A 339 5.59 13.29 21.51
CA GLY A 339 6.42 12.11 21.65
C GLY A 339 7.65 12.38 22.52
N ASN A 340 7.48 13.06 23.65
CA ASN A 340 8.58 13.46 24.54
C ASN A 340 9.65 14.34 23.86
N GLY A 341 9.24 15.20 22.92
CA GLY A 341 10.13 16.10 22.19
C GLY A 341 10.70 15.52 20.89
N GLU A 342 10.35 14.29 20.53
CA GLU A 342 10.84 13.59 19.33
C GLU A 342 10.38 14.21 18.03
N PHE A 343 9.16 14.75 18.00
CA PHE A 343 8.58 15.33 16.79
C PHE A 343 8.20 16.78 17.03
N TRP A 344 8.43 17.60 16.01
CA TRP A 344 8.04 19.00 15.99
C TRP A 344 6.87 19.19 15.05
N VAL A 345 5.95 20.06 15.40
CA VAL A 345 4.78 20.40 14.60
C VAL A 345 4.78 21.88 14.33
N THR A 346 4.70 22.23 13.05
CA THR A 346 4.69 23.63 12.62
C THR A 346 3.39 24.31 13.07
N THR A 347 3.43 25.63 13.18
CA THR A 347 2.17 26.40 13.15
C THR A 347 1.47 26.25 11.80
N ILE A 348 0.19 26.58 11.76
CA ILE A 348 -0.62 26.51 10.54
C ILE A 348 -0.08 27.51 9.52
N CYS A 349 0.39 27.01 8.37
CA CYS A 349 0.83 27.82 7.23
C CYS A 349 -0.37 27.98 6.28
N VAL A 350 -0.72 29.20 5.87
CA VAL A 350 -1.91 29.45 5.05
C VAL A 350 -1.57 30.28 3.82
N GLY A 351 -2.00 29.79 2.66
CA GLY A 351 -2.10 30.59 1.44
C GLY A 351 -3.55 30.97 1.17
N ILE A 352 -3.76 32.21 0.73
CA ILE A 352 -5.10 32.76 0.48
C ILE A 352 -5.11 33.67 -0.74
N GLU A 353 -6.20 33.60 -1.50
CA GLU A 353 -6.51 34.53 -2.58
C GLU A 353 -8.01 34.89 -2.57
N LYS A 354 -8.35 36.11 -3.01
CA LYS A 354 -9.75 36.53 -3.16
C LYS A 354 -10.35 35.92 -4.43
N PRO A 355 -11.62 35.47 -4.41
CA PRO A 355 -12.20 34.78 -5.54
C PRO A 355 -12.48 35.80 -6.64
N VAL A 356 -12.04 35.50 -7.85
CA VAL A 356 -12.62 36.12 -9.04
C VAL A 356 -13.95 35.41 -9.25
N ASN A 357 -15.08 36.14 -9.14
CA ASN A 357 -16.45 35.65 -9.38
C ASN A 357 -16.56 34.85 -10.69
N SER A 358 -16.25 33.57 -10.64
CA SER A 358 -16.40 32.64 -11.74
C SER A 358 -16.64 31.27 -11.16
N GLY A 359 -17.78 30.66 -11.48
CA GLY A 359 -18.02 29.24 -11.24
C GLY A 359 -17.17 28.34 -12.16
N ASP A 360 -16.03 28.86 -12.66
CA ASP A 360 -15.15 28.18 -13.59
C ASP A 360 -14.13 27.34 -12.79
N LEU A 361 -14.28 26.03 -12.86
CA LEU A 361 -13.41 25.06 -12.18
C LEU A 361 -11.94 25.21 -12.59
N LYS A 362 -11.62 25.71 -13.79
CA LYS A 362 -10.23 25.93 -14.23
C LYS A 362 -9.60 27.13 -13.55
N VAL A 363 -10.37 28.21 -13.38
CA VAL A 363 -9.92 29.38 -12.61
C VAL A 363 -9.71 28.97 -11.16
N LEU A 364 -10.66 28.20 -10.60
CA LEU A 364 -10.54 27.69 -9.24
C LEU A 364 -9.30 26.81 -9.07
N GLY A 365 -9.04 25.86 -9.97
CA GLY A 365 -7.82 25.05 -9.95
C GLY A 365 -6.55 25.89 -10.03
N SER A 366 -6.51 26.90 -10.91
CA SER A 366 -5.35 27.80 -11.02
C SER A 366 -5.09 28.58 -9.73
N LEU A 367 -6.14 29.11 -9.10
CA LEU A 367 -6.07 29.77 -7.80
C LEU A 367 -5.61 28.80 -6.71
N THR A 368 -6.16 27.59 -6.66
CA THR A 368 -5.75 26.54 -5.72
C THR A 368 -4.26 26.24 -5.84
N LYS A 369 -3.73 26.11 -7.06
CA LYS A 369 -2.29 25.90 -7.29
C LYS A 369 -1.46 27.04 -6.70
N GLN A 370 -1.83 28.28 -6.99
CA GLN A 370 -1.15 29.47 -6.48
C GLN A 370 -1.17 29.54 -4.95
N VAL A 371 -2.34 29.41 -4.31
CA VAL A 371 -2.42 29.49 -2.85
C VAL A 371 -1.72 28.30 -2.16
N THR A 372 -1.66 27.14 -2.81
CA THR A 372 -0.87 26.00 -2.32
C THR A 372 0.62 26.34 -2.30
N GLN A 373 1.13 26.95 -3.37
CA GLN A 373 2.53 27.41 -3.43
C GLN A 373 2.84 28.44 -2.33
N VAL A 374 1.92 29.39 -2.06
CA VAL A 374 2.07 30.36 -0.97
C VAL A 374 2.15 29.67 0.39
N ALA A 375 1.26 28.70 0.66
CA ALA A 375 1.28 27.92 1.91
C ALA A 375 2.60 27.14 2.08
N ILE A 376 3.13 26.57 0.99
CA ILE A 376 4.41 25.88 0.96
C ILE A 376 5.58 26.84 1.23
N SER A 377 5.59 28.03 0.63
CA SER A 377 6.64 29.04 0.88
C SER A 377 6.65 29.51 2.34
N GLU A 378 5.48 29.67 2.96
CA GLU A 378 5.40 29.97 4.40
C GLU A 378 5.95 28.81 5.25
N LEU A 379 5.63 27.57 4.89
CA LEU A 379 6.16 26.38 5.56
C LEU A 379 7.69 26.29 5.43
N GLN A 380 8.24 26.51 4.25
CA GLN A 380 9.69 26.58 4.01
C GLN A 380 10.35 27.67 4.85
N SER A 381 9.72 28.85 4.92
CA SER A 381 10.17 29.95 5.76
C SER A 381 10.23 29.52 7.23
N GLN A 382 9.18 28.89 7.78
CA GLN A 382 9.16 28.42 9.16
C GLN A 382 10.25 27.39 9.45
N LEU A 383 10.46 26.41 8.56
CA LEU A 383 11.52 25.42 8.69
C LEU A 383 12.92 26.07 8.63
N GLY A 384 13.12 27.04 7.73
CA GLY A 384 14.38 27.74 7.56
C GLY A 384 14.81 28.52 8.82
N HIS A 385 13.87 29.07 9.61
CA HIS A 385 14.19 29.72 10.89
C HIS A 385 14.83 28.73 11.88
N ALA A 386 14.38 27.47 11.87
CA ALA A 386 14.91 26.39 12.68
C ALA A 386 16.09 25.65 12.02
N ASN A 387 16.62 26.15 10.90
CA ASN A 387 17.65 25.51 10.07
C ASN A 387 17.25 24.10 9.58
N LEU A 388 15.96 23.87 9.34
CA LEU A 388 15.40 22.64 8.82
C LEU A 388 15.01 22.78 7.35
N GLN A 389 15.00 21.67 6.64
CA GLN A 389 14.53 21.58 5.25
C GLN A 389 13.23 20.78 5.16
N THR A 390 12.53 20.89 4.04
CA THR A 390 11.28 20.16 3.81
C THR A 390 11.48 18.65 3.81
N ASP A 391 12.70 18.15 3.60
CA ASP A 391 13.07 16.73 3.66
C ASP A 391 13.01 16.13 5.08
N CYS A 392 12.92 16.98 6.12
CA CYS A 392 12.68 16.55 7.49
C CYS A 392 11.18 16.31 7.80
N ILE A 393 10.27 16.69 6.89
CA ILE A 393 8.82 16.52 7.08
C ILE A 393 8.44 15.06 6.86
N ILE A 394 7.69 14.51 7.83
CA ILE A 394 7.25 13.12 7.84
C ILE A 394 5.74 12.98 7.59
N HIS A 395 4.97 14.00 7.95
CA HIS A 395 3.53 14.03 7.77
C HIS A 395 3.04 15.45 7.49
N ASN A 396 2.07 15.59 6.59
CA ASN A 396 1.39 16.84 6.30
C ASN A 396 -0.13 16.69 6.45
N LEU A 397 -0.74 17.58 7.22
CA LEU A 397 -2.19 17.77 7.20
C LEU A 397 -2.50 18.95 6.25
N ALA A 398 -3.20 18.66 5.17
CA ALA A 398 -3.66 19.65 4.21
C ALA A 398 -5.16 19.88 4.37
N VAL A 399 -5.56 21.13 4.58
CA VAL A 399 -6.98 21.51 4.67
C VAL A 399 -7.27 22.57 3.62
N LEU A 400 -8.26 22.31 2.78
CA LEU A 400 -8.72 23.24 1.75
C LEU A 400 -10.06 23.82 2.16
N ASN A 401 -10.36 25.03 1.71
CA ASN A 401 -11.71 25.59 1.89
C ASN A 401 -12.65 25.35 0.70
N GLN A 402 -12.15 24.76 -0.39
CA GLN A 402 -12.93 24.47 -1.61
C GLN A 402 -13.26 22.98 -1.71
N SER A 403 -14.36 22.63 -2.38
CA SER A 403 -14.69 21.22 -2.67
C SER A 403 -13.55 20.56 -3.47
N LEU A 404 -13.22 19.32 -3.11
CA LEU A 404 -12.12 18.53 -3.68
C LEU A 404 -12.54 17.88 -5.01
N SER A 405 -13.11 18.71 -5.90
CA SER A 405 -13.33 18.37 -7.30
C SER A 405 -12.04 17.91 -7.99
N SER A 406 -12.17 17.20 -9.12
CA SER A 406 -11.01 16.68 -9.84
C SER A 406 -10.02 17.79 -10.21
N GLU A 407 -10.50 18.95 -10.64
CA GLU A 407 -9.69 20.10 -11.03
C GLU A 407 -8.93 20.70 -9.83
N VAL A 408 -9.62 20.91 -8.71
CA VAL A 408 -9.02 21.47 -7.48
C VAL A 408 -7.99 20.51 -6.89
N PHE A 409 -8.34 19.23 -6.79
CA PHE A 409 -7.45 18.22 -6.20
C PHE A 409 -6.21 17.97 -7.07
N THR A 410 -6.36 17.94 -8.40
CA THR A 410 -5.22 17.86 -9.32
C THR A 410 -4.33 19.09 -9.19
N ALA A 411 -4.89 20.30 -9.16
CA ALA A 411 -4.10 21.52 -9.04
C ALA A 411 -3.32 21.62 -7.71
N PHE A 412 -3.96 21.20 -6.61
CA PHE A 412 -3.29 21.07 -5.31
C PHE A 412 -2.14 20.06 -5.39
N ASN A 413 -2.39 18.85 -5.93
CA ASN A 413 -1.36 17.82 -6.05
C ASN A 413 -0.21 18.26 -6.96
N GLU A 414 -0.45 19.01 -8.03
CA GLU A 414 0.61 19.53 -8.89
C GLU A 414 1.57 20.45 -8.13
N ALA A 415 1.05 21.44 -7.39
CA ALA A 415 1.89 22.31 -6.56
C ALA A 415 2.59 21.55 -5.44
N TYR A 416 1.94 20.50 -4.92
CA TYR A 416 2.51 19.66 -3.87
C TYR A 416 3.65 18.76 -4.40
N VAL A 417 3.53 18.18 -5.60
CA VAL A 417 4.59 17.41 -6.27
C VAL A 417 5.83 18.26 -6.45
N ASP A 418 5.67 19.52 -6.87
CA ASP A 418 6.79 20.42 -7.15
C ASP A 418 7.71 20.60 -5.92
N GLU A 419 7.17 20.47 -4.70
CA GLU A 419 7.96 20.54 -3.47
C GLU A 419 8.29 19.19 -2.81
N PHE A 420 7.33 18.27 -2.76
CA PHE A 420 7.43 17.05 -1.96
C PHE A 420 7.55 15.77 -2.78
N GLY A 421 7.43 15.87 -4.11
CA GLY A 421 7.54 14.74 -5.04
C GLY A 421 8.94 14.14 -5.07
N LEU A 422 9.02 12.94 -5.65
CA LEU A 422 10.29 12.23 -5.81
C LEU A 422 11.15 12.87 -6.91
N PRO A 423 12.49 12.68 -6.90
CA PRO A 423 13.38 13.29 -7.88
C PRO A 423 12.97 13.07 -9.34
N TRP A 424 12.62 11.84 -9.71
CA TRP A 424 12.17 11.50 -11.08
C TRP A 424 10.79 12.06 -11.43
N GLU A 425 9.96 12.40 -10.44
CA GLU A 425 8.65 13.03 -10.66
C GLU A 425 8.80 14.53 -10.97
N THR A 426 9.85 15.15 -10.41
CA THR A 426 10.15 16.59 -10.56
C THR A 426 11.14 16.89 -11.70
N ALA A 427 12.06 15.98 -12.00
CA ALA A 427 13.12 16.14 -13.01
C ALA A 427 12.62 16.41 -14.44
N THR A 428 11.37 16.05 -14.75
CA THR A 428 10.78 16.28 -16.08
C THR A 428 10.29 17.71 -16.34
N ARG A 429 10.30 18.59 -15.33
CA ARG A 429 9.66 19.92 -15.43
C ARG A 429 10.59 21.09 -15.72
N ASP A 430 11.83 21.12 -15.23
CA ASP A 430 12.60 22.38 -15.24
C ASP A 430 14.08 22.34 -15.63
N GLY A 431 14.65 21.21 -16.08
CA GLY A 431 16.07 21.18 -16.53
C GLY A 431 17.10 21.75 -15.55
N GLY A 432 16.71 21.96 -14.29
CA GLY A 432 17.50 22.56 -13.24
C GLY A 432 18.39 21.53 -12.57
N GLU A 433 19.43 22.01 -11.88
CA GLU A 433 20.32 21.14 -11.11
C GLU A 433 19.52 20.31 -10.09
N PRO A 434 19.80 19.01 -9.95
CA PRO A 434 19.13 18.16 -8.96
C PRO A 434 19.33 18.72 -7.55
N ARG A 435 18.29 18.60 -6.71
CA ARG A 435 18.35 19.01 -5.31
C ARG A 435 19.55 18.35 -4.61
N SER A 436 20.22 19.08 -3.73
CA SER A 436 21.45 18.65 -3.03
C SER A 436 21.31 17.33 -2.25
N TYR A 437 20.10 16.92 -1.88
CA TYR A 437 19.81 15.66 -1.21
C TYR A 437 18.52 15.05 -1.79
N PRO A 438 18.58 13.85 -2.39
CA PRO A 438 17.39 13.23 -2.94
C PRO A 438 16.51 12.68 -1.81
N ARG A 439 15.25 13.13 -1.80
CA ARG A 439 14.21 12.55 -0.94
C ARG A 439 13.90 11.13 -1.39
N ILE A 440 14.00 10.18 -0.46
CA ILE A 440 13.71 8.76 -0.71
C ILE A 440 12.19 8.48 -0.75
N PHE A 441 11.44 9.15 0.12
CA PHE A 441 9.99 9.02 0.19
C PHE A 441 9.30 10.38 0.36
N PRO A 442 8.21 10.66 -0.37
CA PRO A 442 7.36 11.81 -0.07
C PRO A 442 6.77 11.68 1.35
N PRO A 443 6.50 12.78 2.07
CA PRO A 443 5.87 12.72 3.38
C PRO A 443 4.50 12.03 3.31
N THR A 444 4.05 11.48 4.43
CA THR A 444 2.65 11.06 4.52
C THR A 444 1.72 12.27 4.53
N ARG A 445 0.45 12.08 4.16
CA ARG A 445 -0.51 13.18 4.03
C ARG A 445 -1.95 12.75 4.33
N ALA A 446 -2.68 13.61 5.05
CA ALA A 446 -4.15 13.62 5.04
C ALA A 446 -4.63 14.91 4.37
N CYS A 447 -5.70 14.84 3.57
CA CYS A 447 -6.17 15.97 2.76
C CYS A 447 -7.68 16.08 2.79
N VAL A 448 -8.21 17.12 3.43
CA VAL A 448 -9.66 17.29 3.63
C VAL A 448 -10.12 18.69 3.22
N SER A 449 -11.42 18.86 3.05
CA SER A 449 -12.02 20.16 2.74
C SER A 449 -13.07 20.58 3.76
N VAL A 450 -13.13 21.88 4.07
CA VAL A 450 -14.05 22.50 5.02
C VAL A 450 -14.63 23.81 4.48
N ASN A 451 -15.91 24.09 4.70
CA ASN A 451 -16.54 25.31 4.18
C ASN A 451 -15.97 26.62 4.76
N ARG A 452 -15.41 26.55 5.97
CA ARG A 452 -14.79 27.67 6.67
C ARG A 452 -13.41 27.20 7.08
N LEU A 453 -12.33 27.84 6.65
CA LEU A 453 -10.98 27.48 7.08
C LEU A 453 -10.48 28.49 8.11
N LEU A 454 -9.94 28.01 9.24
CA LEU A 454 -9.38 28.87 10.26
C LEU A 454 -7.87 29.04 10.05
N GLY A 455 -7.43 30.30 9.98
CA GLY A 455 -6.03 30.68 9.89
C GLY A 455 -5.43 31.13 11.21
N PRO A 456 -4.14 31.52 11.20
CA PRO A 456 -3.44 32.05 12.36
C PRO A 456 -4.19 33.23 13.01
N GLY A 457 -4.19 33.27 14.34
CA GLY A 457 -4.85 34.34 15.09
C GLY A 457 -6.39 34.33 15.02
N GLY A 458 -7.00 33.22 14.59
CA GLY A 458 -8.46 33.07 14.54
C GLY A 458 -9.14 33.68 13.30
N GLN A 459 -8.36 34.03 12.27
CA GLN A 459 -8.91 34.46 10.98
C GLN A 459 -9.77 33.34 10.38
N CYS A 460 -10.86 33.68 9.70
CA CYS A 460 -11.77 32.72 9.10
C CYS A 460 -11.93 33.01 7.60
N PHE A 461 -11.80 31.97 6.79
CA PHE A 461 -11.82 32.02 5.33
C PHE A 461 -12.96 31.18 4.79
N GLU A 462 -14.07 31.83 4.42
CA GLU A 462 -15.25 31.14 3.90
C GLU A 462 -15.08 30.80 2.41
N ASN A 463 -15.51 29.61 2.02
CA ASN A 463 -15.42 29.09 0.65
C ASN A 463 -16.06 29.99 -0.42
N SER A 464 -17.08 30.76 -0.04
CA SER A 464 -17.80 31.71 -0.88
C SER A 464 -17.07 33.03 -1.09
N THR A 465 -16.05 33.34 -0.27
CA THR A 465 -15.38 34.65 -0.23
C THR A 465 -13.87 34.60 -0.40
N SER A 466 -13.26 33.41 -0.37
CA SER A 466 -11.82 33.20 -0.60
C SER A 466 -11.52 31.77 -1.02
N VAL A 467 -10.39 31.62 -1.72
CA VAL A 467 -9.73 30.33 -1.93
C VAL A 467 -8.58 30.27 -0.94
N ALA A 468 -8.58 29.27 -0.06
CA ALA A 468 -7.57 29.11 0.98
C ALA A 468 -7.12 27.65 1.10
N VAL A 469 -5.83 27.48 1.33
CA VAL A 469 -5.17 26.20 1.61
C VAL A 469 -4.34 26.38 2.87
N SER A 470 -4.48 25.47 3.83
CA SER A 470 -3.59 25.39 4.98
C SER A 470 -2.80 24.10 5.01
N LEU A 471 -1.57 24.22 5.50
CA LEU A 471 -0.64 23.11 5.71
C LEU A 471 -0.13 23.16 7.16
N THR A 472 -0.17 22.00 7.81
CA THR A 472 0.50 21.74 9.08
C THR A 472 1.40 20.54 8.90
N ALA A 473 2.69 20.69 9.25
CA ALA A 473 3.68 19.64 9.05
C ALA A 473 4.16 19.07 10.38
N VAL A 474 4.33 17.75 10.42
CA VAL A 474 5.10 17.04 11.44
C VAL A 474 6.51 16.82 10.92
N VAL A 475 7.49 17.15 11.74
CA VAL A 475 8.90 17.17 11.39
C VAL A 475 9.67 16.30 12.37
N HIS A 476 10.62 15.53 11.86
CA HIS A 476 11.59 14.82 12.68
C HIS A 476 12.92 15.59 12.67
N PRO A 477 13.27 16.31 13.76
CA PRO A 477 14.51 17.06 13.88
C PRO A 477 15.69 16.10 14.07
N SER A 478 16.36 15.73 12.98
CA SER A 478 17.58 14.92 13.06
C SER A 478 18.73 15.74 13.67
N PRO A 479 19.55 15.17 14.57
CA PRO A 479 20.67 15.89 15.22
C PRO A 479 21.74 16.39 14.25
N SER A 480 21.81 15.87 13.02
CA SER A 480 22.72 16.31 11.95
C SER A 480 22.06 17.24 10.91
N ASN A 481 20.79 17.63 11.11
CA ASN A 481 19.92 18.23 10.09
C ASN A 481 19.85 17.42 8.78
N GLN A 482 20.21 16.13 8.81
CA GLN A 482 20.06 15.23 7.67
C GLN A 482 18.65 14.61 7.68
N PRO A 483 18.01 14.43 6.51
CA PRO A 483 16.76 13.69 6.39
C PRO A 483 16.82 12.32 7.09
N ALA A 484 15.80 11.97 7.88
CA ALA A 484 15.74 10.69 8.59
C ALA A 484 15.79 9.46 7.64
N ALA A 485 15.43 9.65 6.37
CA ALA A 485 15.59 8.65 5.33
C ALA A 485 17.06 8.30 5.04
N LEU A 486 17.98 9.27 5.18
CA LEU A 486 19.42 9.06 4.92
C LEU A 486 20.16 8.43 6.10
N THR A 487 19.56 8.41 7.29
CA THR A 487 20.18 7.80 8.47
C THR A 487 19.86 6.31 8.63
N GLY A 488 19.12 5.70 7.68
CA GLY A 488 18.66 4.31 7.77
C GLY A 488 17.61 4.05 8.87
N LEU A 489 17.10 5.12 9.49
CA LEU A 489 16.13 5.06 10.58
C LEU A 489 14.68 5.22 10.10
N CYS A 490 14.47 5.42 8.79
CA CYS A 490 13.16 5.56 8.19
C CYS A 490 12.86 4.45 7.19
N ARG A 491 11.66 3.88 7.28
CA ARG A 491 11.09 2.93 6.33
C ARG A 491 9.80 3.49 5.78
N GLY A 492 9.55 3.35 4.49
CA GLY A 492 8.36 3.88 3.84
C GLY A 492 7.60 2.85 3.02
N LEU A 493 6.28 3.03 2.94
CA LEU A 493 5.40 2.33 2.02
C LEU A 493 4.92 3.33 0.97
N HIS A 494 5.27 3.09 -0.28
CA HIS A 494 4.86 3.90 -1.42
C HIS A 494 4.58 2.98 -2.61
N VAL A 495 3.30 2.67 -2.83
CA VAL A 495 2.84 1.76 -3.89
C VAL A 495 2.09 2.56 -4.94
N ARG A 496 2.55 2.48 -6.20
CA ARG A 496 1.92 3.18 -7.34
C ARG A 496 1.26 2.23 -8.34
N SER A 497 1.51 0.93 -8.22
CA SER A 497 0.91 -0.10 -9.07
C SER A 497 -0.54 -0.45 -8.67
N LEU A 498 -1.36 -0.77 -9.67
CA LEU A 498 -2.68 -1.37 -9.46
C LEU A 498 -2.49 -2.82 -8.99
N SER A 499 -3.21 -3.24 -7.94
CA SER A 499 -3.05 -4.58 -7.36
C SER A 499 -4.37 -5.11 -6.77
N HIS A 500 -4.39 -6.37 -6.31
CA HIS A 500 -5.48 -6.91 -5.48
C HIS A 500 -5.30 -6.64 -3.98
N TRP A 501 -4.16 -6.05 -3.59
CA TRP A 501 -3.78 -5.89 -2.19
C TRP A 501 -4.30 -4.57 -1.60
N ALA A 502 -3.92 -3.44 -2.16
CA ALA A 502 -4.34 -2.13 -1.67
C ALA A 502 -4.43 -1.15 -2.83
N PRO A 503 -5.23 -0.08 -2.71
CA PRO A 503 -5.27 0.96 -3.73
C PRO A 503 -3.88 1.57 -3.90
N ALA A 504 -3.53 1.82 -5.16
CA ALA A 504 -2.35 2.61 -5.49
C ALA A 504 -2.47 4.00 -4.83
N ASN A 505 -1.34 4.65 -4.64
CA ASN A 505 -1.36 6.01 -4.14
C ASN A 505 -2.06 6.96 -5.13
N ILE A 506 -3.01 7.76 -4.63
CA ILE A 506 -3.75 8.75 -5.44
C ILE A 506 -3.10 10.13 -5.46
N GLY A 507 -1.95 10.30 -4.82
CA GLY A 507 -1.22 11.56 -4.83
C GLY A 507 0.26 11.42 -4.46
N PRO A 508 0.96 12.56 -4.43
CA PRO A 508 2.40 12.64 -4.19
C PRO A 508 2.77 12.55 -2.71
N TYR A 509 2.39 11.45 -2.08
CA TYR A 509 2.64 11.19 -0.66
C TYR A 509 3.05 9.73 -0.46
N SER A 510 3.54 9.33 0.71
CA SER A 510 3.75 7.91 1.03
C SER A 510 2.53 7.37 1.75
N GLN A 511 2.13 6.12 1.52
CA GLN A 511 1.01 5.53 2.28
C GLN A 511 1.34 5.40 3.76
N ALA A 512 2.60 5.13 4.09
CA ALA A 512 3.10 5.14 5.47
C ALA A 512 4.59 5.52 5.52
N LEU A 513 5.00 6.14 6.62
CA LEU A 513 6.41 6.36 6.97
C LEU A 513 6.63 5.98 8.42
N SER A 514 7.61 5.13 8.67
CA SER A 514 8.03 4.66 9.97
C SER A 514 9.39 5.22 10.34
N PHE A 515 9.58 5.52 11.62
CA PHE A 515 10.80 6.10 12.18
C PHE A 515 11.18 5.34 13.44
N THR A 516 12.38 4.76 13.43
CA THR A 516 12.94 4.02 14.57
C THR A 516 13.91 4.92 15.33
N ARG A 517 13.71 5.03 16.64
CA ARG A 517 14.68 5.64 17.55
C ARG A 517 15.59 4.57 18.14
N LEU A 518 16.90 4.78 18.03
CA LEU A 518 17.90 4.03 18.80
C LEU A 518 18.01 4.67 20.19
N GLY A 519 17.83 3.87 21.25
CA GLY A 519 18.06 4.31 22.63
C GLY A 519 19.47 4.85 22.81
N SER A 520 19.63 5.89 23.62
CA SER A 520 20.95 6.44 23.94
C SER A 520 21.66 5.56 24.97
N SER A 521 22.52 4.65 24.55
CA SER A 521 23.53 4.08 25.44
C SER A 521 24.86 3.88 24.72
N THR A 522 25.89 4.48 25.33
CA THR A 522 27.30 4.14 25.12
C THR A 522 27.53 2.67 25.47
N GLU A 523 28.19 1.96 24.57
CA GLU A 523 28.78 0.63 24.76
C GLU A 523 27.82 -0.56 25.06
N LEU A 524 27.69 -1.42 24.05
CA LEU A 524 27.64 -2.89 24.12
C LEU A 524 26.47 -3.62 24.83
N GLU A 525 25.42 -2.98 25.35
CA GLU A 525 24.27 -3.73 25.91
C GLU A 525 22.87 -3.32 25.39
N ARG A 526 22.23 -4.30 24.73
CA ARG A 526 20.80 -4.57 24.47
C ARG A 526 20.00 -3.73 23.46
N VAL A 527 19.39 -4.45 22.52
CA VAL A 527 18.43 -4.04 21.48
C VAL A 527 17.03 -3.68 22.06
N GLU A 528 16.89 -3.59 23.39
CA GLU A 528 15.60 -3.59 24.09
C GLU A 528 14.90 -2.21 24.22
N ASP A 529 15.59 -1.10 23.92
CA ASP A 529 15.04 0.28 24.04
C ASP A 529 14.77 0.96 22.68
N THR A 530 14.23 0.22 21.71
CA THR A 530 13.82 0.81 20.41
C THR A 530 12.34 1.18 20.42
N THR A 531 12.03 2.43 20.09
CA THR A 531 10.65 2.89 19.84
C THR A 531 10.50 3.19 18.35
N GLU A 532 9.47 2.65 17.73
CA GLU A 532 9.11 2.89 16.33
C GLU A 532 7.78 3.64 16.27
N TRP A 533 7.78 4.79 15.58
CA TRP A 533 6.57 5.55 15.27
C TRP A 533 6.26 5.44 13.79
N THR A 534 5.03 5.14 13.44
CA THR A 534 4.59 5.09 12.04
C THR A 534 3.41 6.01 11.80
N PHE A 535 3.55 6.88 10.81
CA PHE A 535 2.48 7.77 10.33
C PHE A 535 1.88 7.16 9.07
N TYR A 536 0.55 7.14 8.98
CA TYR A 536 -0.18 6.65 7.83
C TYR A 536 -0.94 7.79 7.18
N SER A 537 -0.89 7.83 5.85
CA SER A 537 -1.67 8.78 5.06
C SER A 537 -3.16 8.47 5.11
N GLY A 538 -3.96 9.49 4.79
CA GLY A 538 -5.40 9.37 4.60
C GLY A 538 -5.75 8.25 3.63
N GLN A 539 -6.55 7.30 4.10
CA GLN A 539 -7.08 6.18 3.33
C GLN A 539 -8.57 6.42 3.03
N ILE A 540 -8.98 6.17 1.79
CA ILE A 540 -10.39 6.18 1.36
C ILE A 540 -10.77 4.83 0.75
N GLY A 541 -12.06 4.49 0.76
CA GLY A 541 -12.57 3.18 0.35
C GLY A 541 -12.59 2.92 -1.16
N LEU A 542 -11.44 2.99 -1.82
CA LEU A 542 -11.29 2.70 -3.26
C LEU A 542 -11.23 1.19 -3.54
N ILE A 543 -11.71 0.79 -4.71
CA ILE A 543 -11.51 -0.55 -5.26
C ILE A 543 -10.07 -0.61 -5.80
N PRO A 544 -9.17 -1.44 -5.25
CA PRO A 544 -7.75 -1.46 -5.60
C PRO A 544 -7.45 -1.61 -7.09
N GLU A 545 -8.23 -2.43 -7.79
CA GLU A 545 -8.00 -2.79 -9.19
C GLU A 545 -8.37 -1.67 -10.17
N THR A 546 -9.28 -0.79 -9.77
CA THR A 546 -9.88 0.21 -10.66
C THR A 546 -9.64 1.65 -10.22
N MET A 547 -9.25 1.85 -8.95
CA MET A 547 -9.06 3.16 -8.33
C MET A 547 -10.32 4.03 -8.32
N THR A 548 -11.50 3.39 -8.34
CA THR A 548 -12.81 4.05 -8.22
C THR A 548 -13.45 3.75 -6.87
N LEU A 549 -14.36 4.63 -6.42
CA LEU A 549 -15.24 4.33 -5.30
C LEU A 549 -16.31 3.31 -5.74
N PRO A 550 -16.81 2.46 -4.83
CA PRO A 550 -17.89 1.54 -5.14
C PRO A 550 -19.17 2.31 -5.50
N GLN A 551 -19.72 2.01 -6.68
CA GLN A 551 -20.99 2.52 -7.18
C GLN A 551 -21.94 1.33 -7.34
N PHE A 552 -23.11 1.40 -6.71
CA PHE A 552 -24.18 0.42 -6.86
C PHE A 552 -25.41 1.13 -7.43
N ASP A 553 -25.91 0.69 -8.58
CA ASP A 553 -27.10 1.26 -9.20
C ASP A 553 -28.34 1.02 -8.34
N SER A 554 -29.19 2.04 -8.25
CA SER A 554 -30.49 1.98 -7.55
C SER A 554 -31.52 1.05 -8.22
N SER A 555 -31.24 0.56 -9.44
CA SER A 555 -32.16 -0.28 -10.24
C SER A 555 -32.11 -1.78 -9.92
N CYS A 556 -31.11 -2.27 -9.17
CA CYS A 556 -30.96 -3.70 -8.84
C CYS A 556 -31.66 -4.10 -7.53
N ALA A 557 -32.81 -3.49 -7.24
CA ALA A 557 -33.60 -3.76 -6.05
C ALA A 557 -34.72 -4.76 -6.34
N GLU A 558 -34.37 -6.05 -6.34
CA GLU A 558 -35.37 -7.11 -6.18
C GLU A 558 -35.71 -7.35 -4.70
N ASP A 559 -34.92 -6.82 -3.77
CA ASP A 559 -35.23 -6.82 -2.33
C ASP A 559 -35.80 -5.45 -1.90
N ALA A 560 -37.02 -5.16 -2.36
CA ALA A 560 -37.78 -3.97 -1.99
C ALA A 560 -38.53 -4.19 -0.67
N GLY A 561 -38.07 -3.52 0.39
CA GLY A 561 -38.81 -3.42 1.65
C GLY A 561 -38.38 -2.28 2.57
N ASP A 562 -37.21 -1.68 2.37
CA ASP A 562 -36.69 -0.68 3.31
C ASP A 562 -35.80 0.35 2.58
N GLU A 563 -36.27 1.60 2.51
CA GLU A 563 -35.54 2.72 1.89
C GLU A 563 -34.20 2.99 2.60
N ASP A 564 -34.04 2.58 3.87
CA ASP A 564 -32.77 2.64 4.63
C ASP A 564 -31.71 1.62 4.11
N CYS A 565 -32.10 0.66 3.27
CA CYS A 565 -31.20 -0.37 2.72
C CYS A 565 -30.42 0.07 1.47
N GLN A 566 -31.00 0.94 0.62
CA GLN A 566 -30.34 1.40 -0.62
C GLN A 566 -29.27 2.48 -0.38
N TRP A 567 -29.54 3.45 0.52
CA TRP A 567 -28.57 4.47 0.94
C TRP A 567 -27.33 3.86 1.64
N ASN A 568 -27.43 2.60 2.10
CA ASN A 568 -26.45 1.96 2.95
C ASN A 568 -25.36 1.17 2.22
N ARG A 569 -25.56 0.70 0.98
CA ARG A 569 -24.62 -0.28 0.40
C ARG A 569 -23.28 0.34 -0.01
N SER A 570 -23.30 1.40 -0.83
CA SER A 570 -22.06 2.07 -1.28
C SER A 570 -21.26 2.63 -0.10
N LEU A 571 -21.93 3.28 0.86
CA LEU A 571 -21.30 3.81 2.07
C LEU A 571 -20.69 2.70 2.93
N ARG A 572 -21.44 1.62 3.23
CA ARG A 572 -20.91 0.47 3.98
C ARG A 572 -19.72 -0.17 3.26
N THR A 573 -19.79 -0.32 1.93
CA THR A 573 -18.67 -0.87 1.16
C THR A 573 -17.45 0.05 1.21
N GLN A 574 -17.63 1.38 1.13
CA GLN A 574 -16.52 2.33 1.35
C GLN A 574 -15.90 2.17 2.75
N CYS A 575 -16.74 2.09 3.80
CA CYS A 575 -16.28 1.87 5.18
C CYS A 575 -15.53 0.54 5.33
N LEU A 576 -16.00 -0.56 4.74
CA LEU A 576 -15.32 -1.85 4.80
C LEU A 576 -13.98 -1.83 4.04
N LEU A 577 -13.96 -1.22 2.84
CA LEU A 577 -12.73 -1.10 2.04
C LEU A 577 -11.68 -0.28 2.78
N VAL A 578 -12.04 0.88 3.33
CA VAL A 578 -11.06 1.73 4.02
C VAL A 578 -10.47 1.04 5.24
N ILE A 579 -11.26 0.29 6.02
CA ILE A 579 -10.73 -0.50 7.14
C ILE A 579 -9.80 -1.62 6.66
N ARG A 580 -10.12 -2.30 5.56
CA ARG A 580 -9.22 -3.30 4.96
C ARG A 580 -7.90 -2.68 4.50
N HIS A 581 -7.96 -1.50 3.87
CA HIS A 581 -6.77 -0.77 3.42
C HIS A 581 -5.91 -0.37 4.61
N CYS A 582 -6.49 0.24 5.64
CA CYS A 582 -5.80 0.55 6.90
C CYS A 582 -5.14 -0.70 7.49
N HIS A 583 -5.88 -1.80 7.63
CA HIS A 583 -5.37 -3.06 8.18
C HIS A 583 -4.18 -3.61 7.38
N ARG A 584 -4.26 -3.63 6.05
CA ARG A 584 -3.19 -4.11 5.17
C ARG A 584 -1.96 -3.20 5.22
N THR A 585 -2.14 -1.88 5.24
CA THR A 585 -1.01 -0.94 5.40
C THR A 585 -0.36 -1.06 6.78
N LEU A 586 -1.16 -1.25 7.85
CA LEU A 586 -0.65 -1.51 9.20
C LEU A 586 0.18 -2.78 9.20
N LYS A 587 -0.32 -3.88 8.63
CA LYS A 587 0.38 -5.16 8.53
C LYS A 587 1.70 -5.08 7.75
N ALA A 588 1.75 -4.30 6.67
CA ALA A 588 2.98 -4.10 5.91
C ALA A 588 4.05 -3.34 6.70
N MET A 589 3.65 -2.49 7.66
CA MET A 589 4.58 -1.66 8.44
C MET A 589 4.90 -2.25 9.82
N SER A 590 3.93 -2.83 10.52
CA SER A 590 4.10 -3.41 11.85
C SER A 590 3.42 -4.77 11.95
N SER A 591 4.10 -5.71 12.60
CA SER A 591 3.55 -7.04 12.90
C SER A 591 2.46 -7.01 13.96
N ALA A 592 2.36 -5.97 14.80
CA ALA A 592 1.36 -5.87 15.87
C ALA A 592 0.05 -5.21 15.42
N VAL A 593 0.02 -4.67 14.19
CA VAL A 593 -1.17 -4.15 13.51
C VAL A 593 -1.96 -3.15 14.36
N TRP A 594 -3.17 -3.51 14.81
CA TRP A 594 -4.06 -2.61 15.57
C TRP A 594 -3.64 -2.45 17.03
N SER A 595 -2.76 -3.32 17.56
CA SER A 595 -2.27 -3.25 18.94
C SER A 595 -1.41 -2.01 19.20
N ASP A 596 -0.72 -1.55 18.15
CA ASP A 596 0.18 -0.39 18.21
C ASP A 596 -0.56 0.91 17.87
N LEU A 597 -1.88 0.89 17.68
CA LEU A 597 -2.65 2.10 17.37
C LEU A 597 -2.53 3.12 18.49
N ALA A 598 -1.84 4.23 18.22
CA ALA A 598 -1.71 5.33 19.15
C ALA A 598 -2.85 6.34 18.98
N VAL A 599 -3.11 6.76 17.73
CA VAL A 599 -4.20 7.68 17.40
C VAL A 599 -4.76 7.33 16.03
N GLY A 600 -6.09 7.39 15.90
CA GLY A 600 -6.76 7.43 14.62
C GLY A 600 -7.67 8.64 14.49
N ILE A 601 -7.85 9.11 13.27
CA ILE A 601 -8.76 10.20 12.92
C ILE A 601 -9.64 9.70 11.77
N CYS A 602 -10.95 9.71 11.99
CA CYS A 602 -11.94 9.42 10.96
C CYS A 602 -12.62 10.73 10.55
N TYR A 603 -12.42 11.13 9.30
CA TYR A 603 -13.12 12.23 8.67
C TYR A 603 -14.36 11.67 7.94
N GLY A 604 -15.51 12.32 8.09
CA GLY A 604 -16.74 11.93 7.41
C GLY A 604 -17.49 13.14 6.87
N THR A 605 -18.11 13.00 5.69
CA THR A 605 -18.83 14.11 5.05
C THR A 605 -20.24 14.34 5.61
N SER A 606 -20.71 13.45 6.49
CA SER A 606 -21.99 13.60 7.20
C SER A 606 -21.99 12.80 8.50
N SER A 607 -22.94 13.11 9.40
CA SER A 607 -23.17 12.32 10.61
C SER A 607 -23.57 10.87 10.31
N SER A 608 -24.19 10.61 9.15
CA SER A 608 -24.52 9.24 8.73
C SER A 608 -23.26 8.45 8.34
N ALA A 609 -22.31 9.10 7.64
CA ALA A 609 -21.04 8.51 7.26
C ALA A 609 -20.19 8.15 8.50
N LEU A 610 -20.08 9.07 9.47
CA LEU A 610 -19.36 8.80 10.72
C LEU A 610 -20.01 7.68 11.55
N ARG A 611 -21.34 7.63 11.65
CA ARG A 611 -22.03 6.52 12.33
C ARG A 611 -21.73 5.17 11.67
N CYS A 612 -21.78 5.11 10.34
CA CYS A 612 -21.45 3.91 9.59
C CYS A 612 -19.97 3.50 9.77
N ALA A 613 -19.05 4.46 9.72
CA ALA A 613 -17.63 4.21 9.93
C ALA A 613 -17.32 3.68 11.33
N ARG A 614 -17.93 4.28 12.37
CA ARG A 614 -17.80 3.83 13.75
C ARG A 614 -18.31 2.41 13.94
N GLN A 615 -19.50 2.11 13.44
CA GLN A 615 -20.03 0.75 13.51
C GLN A 615 -19.14 -0.25 12.77
N THR A 616 -18.70 0.10 11.56
CA THR A 616 -17.84 -0.79 10.76
C THR A 616 -16.51 -1.06 11.45
N PHE A 617 -15.87 -0.04 12.03
CA PHE A 617 -14.63 -0.20 12.79
C PHE A 617 -14.86 -1.03 14.06
N HIS A 618 -15.98 -0.81 14.76
CA HIS A 618 -16.31 -1.60 15.94
C HIS A 618 -16.45 -3.08 15.61
N ASP A 619 -17.30 -3.42 14.64
CA ASP A 619 -17.58 -4.80 14.22
C ASP A 619 -16.34 -5.49 13.65
N ALA A 620 -15.56 -4.78 12.82
CA ALA A 620 -14.43 -5.38 12.10
C ALA A 620 -13.14 -5.40 12.93
N VAL A 621 -12.98 -4.51 13.91
CA VAL A 621 -11.74 -4.37 14.69
C VAL A 621 -11.99 -4.60 16.18
N CYS A 622 -12.78 -3.77 16.86
CA CYS A 622 -12.97 -3.87 18.32
C CYS A 622 -13.54 -5.22 18.76
N ASP A 623 -14.63 -5.68 18.13
CA ASP A 623 -15.29 -6.95 18.51
C ASP A 623 -14.34 -8.13 18.34
N LEU A 624 -13.57 -8.12 17.25
CA LEU A 624 -12.58 -9.15 16.99
C LEU A 624 -11.36 -9.04 17.91
N TRP A 625 -11.10 -7.89 18.54
CA TRP A 625 -9.97 -7.70 19.45
C TRP A 625 -10.29 -8.04 20.91
N TYR A 626 -11.53 -7.77 21.33
CA TYR A 626 -11.97 -7.89 22.72
C TYR A 626 -12.84 -9.12 23.02
N ASP A 627 -13.20 -9.90 22.00
CA ASP A 627 -13.79 -11.25 22.13
C ASP A 627 -14.97 -11.32 23.12
N SER A 628 -16.03 -10.55 22.85
CA SER A 628 -17.26 -10.56 23.65
C SER A 628 -18.07 -11.86 23.54
N HIS A 629 -17.69 -12.78 22.65
CA HIS A 629 -18.42 -14.02 22.36
C HIS A 629 -17.61 -15.31 22.51
N ALA A 630 -16.46 -15.29 23.18
CA ALA A 630 -15.77 -16.50 23.65
C ALA A 630 -16.52 -17.17 24.83
N SER A 631 -17.71 -17.68 24.55
CA SER A 631 -18.33 -18.81 25.25
C SER A 631 -18.89 -19.69 24.13
N GLU A 632 -18.29 -20.82 23.82
CA GLU A 632 -18.87 -22.05 24.34
C GLU A 632 -17.87 -23.16 24.74
N GLU A 633 -16.56 -23.02 24.54
CA GLU A 633 -15.61 -24.02 25.05
C GLU A 633 -14.39 -23.35 25.69
N LYS A 634 -14.26 -23.51 27.01
CA LYS A 634 -13.13 -23.04 27.82
C LYS A 634 -11.81 -23.64 27.32
N PRO A 635 -10.75 -22.82 27.26
CA PRO A 635 -9.52 -23.17 27.94
C PRO A 635 -9.25 -22.20 29.09
N THR A 636 -8.88 -22.79 30.21
CA THR A 636 -8.57 -22.15 31.49
C THR A 636 -7.30 -21.33 31.44
N ILE A 637 -7.40 -20.03 31.18
CA ILE A 637 -6.50 -19.02 31.78
C ILE A 637 -7.39 -17.85 32.24
N PRO A 638 -7.46 -17.55 33.55
CA PRO A 638 -8.34 -16.50 34.05
C PRO A 638 -7.68 -15.14 33.87
N PHE A 639 -8.10 -14.38 32.86
CA PHE A 639 -8.09 -12.92 33.04
C PHE A 639 -9.17 -12.58 34.08
N PRO A 640 -8.85 -11.79 35.12
CA PRO A 640 -9.79 -11.54 36.21
C PRO A 640 -11.01 -10.77 35.67
N LYS A 641 -12.13 -11.49 35.56
CA LYS A 641 -13.47 -10.91 35.45
C LYS A 641 -13.83 -10.30 36.80
N GLU A 642 -13.35 -9.09 37.05
CA GLU A 642 -13.94 -8.10 37.96
C GLU A 642 -13.10 -6.80 37.85
N ASN A 643 -13.70 -5.74 37.30
CA ASN A 643 -13.19 -4.35 37.15
C ASN A 643 -12.27 -3.95 35.97
N CYS A 644 -12.06 -4.78 34.95
CA CYS A 644 -11.39 -4.31 33.72
C CYS A 644 -12.43 -3.81 32.69
N LEU A 645 -12.83 -2.53 32.76
CA LEU A 645 -13.56 -1.87 31.67
C LEU A 645 -12.58 -1.64 30.52
N VAL A 646 -12.40 -2.64 29.67
CA VAL A 646 -11.58 -2.48 28.47
C VAL A 646 -12.33 -1.54 27.52
N GLN A 647 -11.88 -0.29 27.42
CA GLN A 647 -12.47 0.70 26.52
C GLN A 647 -12.17 0.30 25.06
N CYS A 648 -13.20 0.16 24.23
CA CYS A 648 -13.00 -0.13 22.81
C CYS A 648 -12.19 0.99 22.15
N LEU A 649 -11.25 0.61 21.28
CA LEU A 649 -10.41 1.54 20.52
C LEU A 649 -11.19 2.66 19.82
N CYS A 650 -12.42 2.37 19.36
CA CYS A 650 -13.28 3.36 18.70
C CYS A 650 -13.71 4.53 19.61
N GLU A 651 -13.59 4.37 20.93
CA GLU A 651 -13.91 5.38 21.94
C GLU A 651 -12.65 6.00 22.56
N SER A 652 -11.58 5.21 22.72
CA SER A 652 -10.37 5.63 23.42
C SER A 652 -9.28 6.22 22.51
N HIS A 653 -9.22 5.82 21.23
CA HIS A 653 -8.10 6.16 20.33
C HIS A 653 -8.51 6.88 19.04
N ILE A 654 -9.82 6.96 18.74
CA ILE A 654 -10.32 7.54 17.48
C ILE A 654 -10.99 8.91 17.70
N ALA A 655 -10.53 9.92 16.97
CA ALA A 655 -11.22 11.19 16.80
C ALA A 655 -12.18 11.15 15.59
N TRP A 656 -13.41 11.63 15.75
CA TRP A 656 -14.45 11.61 14.72
C TRP A 656 -14.77 13.04 14.29
N LEU A 657 -14.49 13.38 13.03
CA LEU A 657 -14.59 14.76 12.51
C LEU A 657 -15.50 14.86 11.30
N ILE A 658 -16.41 15.84 11.30
CA ILE A 658 -17.24 16.16 10.13
C ILE A 658 -16.51 17.18 9.27
N VAL A 659 -16.34 16.86 8.00
CA VAL A 659 -15.71 17.72 6.98
C VAL A 659 -16.69 17.97 5.82
N SER A 660 -16.39 18.95 4.98
CA SER A 660 -17.26 19.33 3.86
C SER A 660 -17.05 18.43 2.64
N ASP A 661 -15.82 18.00 2.37
CA ASP A 661 -15.52 17.14 1.23
C ASP A 661 -14.22 16.35 1.45
N LEU A 662 -14.08 15.25 0.72
CA LEU A 662 -12.93 14.33 0.78
C LEU A 662 -12.42 14.03 -0.64
N PRO A 663 -11.16 13.57 -0.79
CA PRO A 663 -10.61 13.20 -2.10
C PRO A 663 -11.51 12.20 -2.82
N LYS A 664 -11.64 12.35 -4.15
CA LYS A 664 -12.54 11.55 -5.00
C LYS A 664 -14.02 11.60 -4.59
N GLN A 665 -14.42 12.58 -3.76
CA GLN A 665 -15.76 12.67 -3.17
C GLN A 665 -16.12 11.44 -2.32
N ALA A 666 -15.13 10.90 -1.60
CA ALA A 666 -15.35 9.81 -0.66
C ALA A 666 -16.29 10.24 0.49
N SER A 667 -16.98 9.27 1.10
CA SER A 667 -17.82 9.56 2.27
C SER A 667 -17.02 9.57 3.57
N VAL A 668 -15.92 8.82 3.63
CA VAL A 668 -15.07 8.63 4.81
C VAL A 668 -13.59 8.55 4.43
N GLU A 669 -12.72 9.14 5.26
CA GLU A 669 -11.27 9.04 5.18
C GLU A 669 -10.70 8.70 6.56
N TRP A 670 -9.73 7.78 6.62
CA TRP A 670 -9.07 7.37 7.86
C TRP A 670 -7.58 7.72 7.83
N GLN A 671 -7.11 8.36 8.89
CA GLN A 671 -5.70 8.65 9.14
C GLN A 671 -5.28 7.97 10.45
N LEU A 672 -4.10 7.36 10.49
CA LEU A 672 -3.63 6.60 11.65
C LEU A 672 -2.18 6.99 12.02
N VAL A 673 -1.86 6.81 13.30
CA VAL A 673 -0.50 6.84 13.85
C VAL A 673 -0.34 5.64 14.78
N THR A 674 0.75 4.89 14.62
CA THR A 674 1.09 3.78 15.51
C THR A 674 2.40 4.02 16.25
N ARG A 675 2.54 3.37 17.42
CA ARG A 675 3.74 3.40 18.25
C ARG A 675 4.06 2.00 18.77
N SER A 676 5.25 1.49 18.49
CA SER A 676 5.74 0.17 18.91
C SER A 676 7.00 0.29 19.80
N PRO A 677 7.13 -0.47 20.90
CA PRO A 677 6.11 -1.33 21.49
C PRO A 677 4.93 -0.53 22.06
N SER A 678 3.73 -1.11 22.01
CA SER A 678 2.51 -0.48 22.53
C SER A 678 2.65 -0.09 24.00
N CYS A 679 2.23 1.13 24.35
CA CYS A 679 2.18 1.64 25.74
C CYS A 679 0.98 1.08 26.52
N LEU A 680 0.50 -0.13 26.21
CA LEU A 680 -0.67 -0.71 26.89
C LEU A 680 -0.29 -1.20 28.32
N GLN A 681 0.12 -0.27 29.17
CA GLN A 681 -0.05 -0.33 30.61
C GLN A 681 -0.87 0.89 31.02
N VAL A 682 -2.18 0.69 31.18
CA VAL A 682 -3.02 1.63 31.94
C VAL A 682 -2.72 1.39 33.42
N ASP A 683 -1.56 1.86 33.89
CA ASP A 683 -1.25 1.90 35.31
C ASP A 683 -1.88 3.16 35.91
N GLY A 684 -3.18 3.05 36.20
CA GLY A 684 -3.92 4.07 36.95
C GLY A 684 -5.35 3.61 37.23
N PRO A 685 -5.88 3.82 38.46
CA PRO A 685 -7.29 3.57 38.70
C PRO A 685 -8.13 4.50 37.80
N PRO A 686 -9.25 4.01 37.23
CA PRO A 686 -10.09 4.80 36.35
C PRO A 686 -10.57 6.06 37.08
N VAL A 687 -10.40 7.22 36.44
CA VAL A 687 -11.03 8.46 36.90
C VAL A 687 -12.54 8.29 36.75
N ARG A 688 -13.25 8.09 37.86
CA ARG A 688 -14.70 8.16 37.91
C ARG A 688 -15.13 9.61 37.67
N TYR A 689 -15.78 9.87 36.55
CA TYR A 689 -16.62 11.06 36.41
C TYR A 689 -18.03 10.70 36.90
N ASP A 690 -18.20 10.70 38.22
CA ASP A 690 -19.52 10.72 38.85
C ASP A 690 -20.01 12.18 38.82
N SER A 691 -21.16 12.42 38.18
CA SER A 691 -21.86 13.71 37.95
C SER A 691 -21.50 14.48 36.67
N TYR A 692 -22.53 14.61 35.81
CA TYR A 692 -22.51 15.14 34.44
C TYR A 692 -23.11 16.54 34.36
N ASP A 693 -22.88 17.40 35.37
CA ASP A 693 -23.39 18.76 35.39
C ASP A 693 -22.32 19.77 35.83
N ALA A 694 -22.33 20.92 35.16
CA ALA A 694 -21.41 22.05 35.23
C ALA A 694 -20.12 21.90 34.42
N LEU A 695 -19.98 22.70 33.35
CA LEU A 695 -18.74 23.32 32.85
C LEU A 695 -19.08 24.20 31.63
N THR A 696 -19.57 25.41 31.90
CA THR A 696 -19.67 26.51 30.93
C THR A 696 -18.59 27.53 31.28
N GLY A 697 -17.48 27.54 30.54
CA GLY A 697 -16.37 28.48 30.72
C GLY A 697 -15.63 28.68 29.40
N SER A 698 -15.45 29.94 29.00
CA SER A 698 -14.99 30.39 27.69
C SER A 698 -13.47 30.43 27.57
N GLY A 699 -12.90 29.80 26.53
CA GLY A 699 -11.56 30.15 26.03
C GLY A 699 -10.73 29.02 25.42
N ALA A 700 -10.99 28.65 24.16
CA ALA A 700 -10.03 28.14 23.15
C ALA A 700 -10.79 27.58 21.92
N SER A 701 -10.31 27.88 20.71
CA SER A 701 -11.07 27.78 19.46
C SER A 701 -11.06 26.38 18.80
N LEU A 702 -12.21 26.03 18.24
CA LEU A 702 -12.62 24.78 17.59
C LEU A 702 -12.06 24.60 16.16
N ILE A 703 -11.80 23.36 15.74
CA ILE A 703 -11.65 22.90 14.33
C ILE A 703 -12.43 21.56 14.28
N PHE A 704 -13.67 21.35 13.82
CA PHE A 704 -14.70 22.09 13.08
C PHE A 704 -16.11 21.62 13.52
N CYS A 705 -17.13 22.46 13.31
CA CYS A 705 -18.55 22.23 13.57
C CYS A 705 -19.38 22.57 12.31
N PRO A 706 -20.38 21.75 11.91
CA PRO A 706 -21.57 22.23 11.24
C PRO A 706 -22.67 22.48 12.29
N VAL A 707 -23.14 23.72 12.35
CA VAL A 707 -24.25 24.15 13.21
C VAL A 707 -25.54 23.59 12.61
N ASP A 708 -26.29 22.79 13.40
CA ASP A 708 -27.76 22.89 13.59
C ASP A 708 -28.44 21.68 14.27
N TYR A 709 -27.74 20.59 14.60
CA TYR A 709 -28.31 19.53 15.45
C TYR A 709 -27.19 18.86 16.26
N MET A 710 -27.01 19.24 17.53
CA MET A 710 -26.26 18.43 18.51
C MET A 710 -27.23 17.43 19.13
N PRO A 711 -27.09 16.12 18.89
CA PRO A 711 -27.73 15.13 19.74
C PRO A 711 -27.03 15.15 21.11
N ARG A 712 -27.79 15.37 22.19
CA ARG A 712 -27.32 15.53 23.59
C ARG A 712 -26.57 14.31 24.20
N HIS A 713 -26.15 13.35 23.38
CA HIS A 713 -25.54 12.08 23.80
C HIS A 713 -24.07 11.92 23.36
N CYS A 714 -23.46 12.92 22.74
CA CYS A 714 -22.08 12.86 22.25
C CYS A 714 -21.15 13.86 22.96
N TYR A 715 -21.03 13.75 24.30
CA TYR A 715 -20.10 14.54 25.12
C TYR A 715 -18.64 14.35 24.66
N LEU A 716 -18.14 15.21 23.78
CA LEU A 716 -16.75 15.16 23.28
C LEU A 716 -16.07 16.51 23.46
N ASN A 717 -15.07 16.55 24.34
CA ASN A 717 -14.11 17.63 24.43
C ASN A 717 -13.16 17.52 23.23
N VAL A 718 -13.15 18.56 22.39
CA VAL A 718 -12.25 18.67 21.24
C VAL A 718 -10.87 19.06 21.75
N ILE A 719 -9.96 18.10 21.73
CA ILE A 719 -8.54 18.33 21.96
C ILE A 719 -7.90 18.50 20.58
N PRO A 720 -7.04 19.51 20.33
CA PRO A 720 -6.23 19.53 19.11
C PRO A 720 -5.52 18.19 18.97
N ILE A 721 -5.32 17.69 17.73
CA ILE A 721 -4.68 16.39 17.42
C ILE A 721 -3.43 16.11 18.31
N MET A 722 -2.74 17.17 18.71
CA MET A 722 -1.59 17.19 19.60
C MET A 722 -1.84 16.83 21.07
N GLY A 723 -3.01 17.13 21.65
CA GLY A 723 -3.27 16.87 23.07
C GLY A 723 -3.71 15.44 23.37
N ILE A 724 -4.12 14.66 22.36
CA ILE A 724 -4.37 13.20 22.52
C ILE A 724 -3.04 12.43 22.59
N LEU A 725 -2.02 12.88 21.85
CA LEU A 725 -0.69 12.26 21.78
C LEU A 725 0.22 12.55 22.99
N ASN A 726 -0.19 13.44 23.91
CA ASN A 726 0.60 13.90 25.06
C ASN A 726 0.27 13.17 26.39
N GLN A 727 -0.29 11.95 26.36
CA GLN A 727 -0.60 11.19 27.59
C GLN A 727 0.63 10.53 28.24
N SER A 728 1.69 11.30 28.43
CA SER A 728 2.80 10.96 29.31
C SER A 728 3.42 12.25 29.87
N ASP A 729 2.66 12.98 30.67
CA ASP A 729 3.17 13.61 31.90
C ASP A 729 2.05 14.37 32.61
N ALA A 730 2.12 14.32 33.93
CA ALA A 730 1.12 14.84 34.84
C ALA A 730 0.81 16.34 34.64
N ALA A 731 -0.42 16.71 35.01
CA ALA A 731 -0.86 18.05 35.39
C ALA A 731 -0.82 19.13 34.28
N VAL A 732 -1.93 19.26 33.54
CA VAL A 732 -2.40 20.58 33.11
C VAL A 732 -3.58 20.95 34.01
N GLY A 733 -3.23 21.37 35.23
CA GLY A 733 -4.13 22.18 36.05
C GLY A 733 -4.16 23.62 35.53
N LEU A 734 -5.34 24.23 35.65
CA LEU A 734 -5.59 25.67 35.72
C LEU A 734 -5.15 26.50 34.51
N TYR A 735 -6.12 26.91 33.69
CA TYR A 735 -6.78 28.22 33.84
C TYR A 735 -7.89 28.32 32.79
N LEU A 736 -9.14 28.18 33.22
CA LEU A 736 -10.25 29.14 33.06
C LEU A 736 -11.56 28.56 33.60
#